data_AF-A0A397RTZ5-F1
#
_entry.id   AF-A0A397RTZ5-F1
#
_cell.length_a   1.000
_cell.length_b   1.000
_cell.length_c   1.000
_cell.angle_alpha   90.00
_cell.angle_beta   90.00
_cell.angle_gamma   90.00
#
_symmetry.space_group_name_H-M   'P 1'
#
loop_
_entity.id
_entity.type
_entity.pdbx_description
1 polymer ?
#
loop_
_entity_poly.entity_id
_entity_poly.type
_entity_poly.pdbx_seq_one_letter_code
_entity_poly.pdbx_strand_id
1 'polypeptide(L)'
;MKKKILFSGVSALAVLALASCGSDPVPEGSYKKGTDSGTYVLSDYTETVDYAKLDKEDVDIYVNYEGESGITFRGASWFNSIDNKTYTQGSLLPTWARIAELTKTDIHEACGYTATSIDNAYNSIATAGYKSETDASRSIDLFYNSTDNLKKAGNSGTLVDLYPEIYPEEGESKMPYLKAYLDANPSIKQSIMVSGKHIYYTPYLDGNNDVENTFIMDTEIVTKLFADADAGDTSKKNGGTNPDANVLKSGSYTPFITEEEGTVKVSKNGVATSYALVEKPNIITQQNDLLNGDGCTGKELLTQLKTYITEKYASLFADGTYESPADLYISEAAAYNTDELIALMRVIKANPGVITGSEDNEVEVFFPRGETSSAIESIYDLAQLWGVQGVDSENGNYYFAADGTLNALETTFASYDVLNYISAIYSEGLILDNFYVSSATSTSTRYYDRFFKKDTETSAGYGFMMYDDPSIIAQANESEKANTKGIRSVLPPRTYWATAGNTAKQHLYDENGATITTNKTLTRYYESNRSLQTTSWSIPTSADNKEAALRIMDFMYSGLGQLIQNYGPEAYWKDSYNKETKEITPKATAELITGEENAIISDDVRLELVCSQADFWSFMRGYIGATHGVGYVRLSGLNLQVTNSNGRVGLKNIENAILAGVLMHATSNAIDAATASQYTWCRSVPTEFVTSVTDTKGLWDSISGFWAKDKIKKNEGWVNLICTSYDLGTATRIYEGIDENIYTIKTATNGKKTTYKATYAEMASYDSESLWALARSLDDECIPSYAKKN
;
A
#
# COMPACT_ATOMS: atom_id res chain seq x y z
N MET A 1 -80.72 -19.11 -18.62
CA MET A 1 -79.76 -19.09 -17.49
C MET A 1 -78.66 -20.11 -17.73
N LYS A 2 -77.42 -19.61 -17.78
CA LYS A 2 -76.10 -20.25 -17.59
C LYS A 2 -75.91 -21.70 -18.09
N LYS A 3 -75.22 -21.83 -19.23
CA LYS A 3 -74.50 -23.05 -19.64
C LYS A 3 -72.99 -22.88 -19.41
N LYS A 4 -72.40 -23.99 -18.97
CA LYS A 4 -70.97 -24.31 -18.82
C LYS A 4 -70.18 -24.16 -20.13
N ILE A 5 -68.86 -23.93 -20.05
CA ILE A 5 -67.76 -24.83 -20.47
C ILE A 5 -66.40 -24.09 -20.44
N LEU A 6 -65.37 -24.87 -20.09
CA LEU A 6 -63.89 -24.73 -20.09
C LEU A 6 -63.25 -23.75 -21.10
N PHE A 7 -62.08 -23.18 -20.76
CA PHE A 7 -60.74 -23.61 -21.25
C PHE A 7 -59.57 -22.86 -20.55
N SER A 8 -58.40 -23.50 -20.60
CA SER A 8 -57.09 -23.28 -19.96
C SER A 8 -56.31 -22.00 -20.31
N GLY A 9 -55.34 -21.62 -19.45
CA GLY A 9 -54.20 -20.76 -19.86
C GLY A 9 -53.35 -20.12 -18.74
N VAL A 10 -52.40 -20.88 -18.17
CA VAL A 10 -50.97 -20.54 -17.95
C VAL A 10 -50.54 -19.14 -17.41
N SER A 11 -50.08 -19.16 -16.14
CA SER A 11 -48.98 -18.42 -15.46
C SER A 11 -48.68 -16.93 -15.70
N ALA A 12 -48.57 -16.18 -14.59
CA ALA A 12 -47.39 -15.36 -14.27
C ALA A 12 -47.34 -15.04 -12.76
N LEU A 13 -46.26 -15.46 -12.09
CA LEU A 13 -45.86 -15.00 -10.76
C LEU A 13 -45.48 -13.52 -10.81
N ALA A 14 -45.97 -12.72 -9.88
CA ALA A 14 -45.40 -11.41 -9.57
C ALA A 14 -44.51 -11.54 -8.33
N VAL A 15 -43.19 -11.55 -8.54
CA VAL A 15 -42.18 -11.31 -7.51
C VAL A 15 -41.86 -9.82 -7.57
N LEU A 16 -42.25 -9.08 -6.54
CA LEU A 16 -41.75 -7.73 -6.27
C LEU A 16 -40.36 -7.87 -5.67
N ALA A 17 -39.33 -7.71 -6.50
CA ALA A 17 -37.97 -7.46 -6.05
C ALA A 17 -37.84 -5.98 -5.66
N LEU A 18 -37.65 -5.72 -4.37
CA LEU A 18 -37.10 -4.46 -3.89
C LEU A 18 -35.60 -4.49 -4.20
N ALA A 19 -35.19 -3.81 -5.26
CA ALA A 19 -33.79 -3.59 -5.59
C ALA A 19 -33.21 -2.55 -4.60
N SER A 20 -32.39 -3.00 -3.66
CA SER A 20 -31.42 -2.15 -2.97
C SER A 20 -30.09 -2.21 -3.73
N CYS A 21 -29.95 -1.39 -4.76
CA CYS A 21 -28.64 -1.01 -5.30
C CYS A 21 -28.49 0.49 -5.01
N GLY A 22 -27.76 0.83 -3.96
CA GLY A 22 -27.04 2.11 -3.97
C GLY A 22 -25.90 1.91 -4.95
N SER A 23 -26.02 2.48 -6.14
CA SER A 23 -24.87 2.60 -7.04
C SER A 23 -23.91 3.59 -6.40
N ASP A 24 -22.67 3.18 -6.18
CA ASP A 24 -21.58 4.12 -5.91
C ASP A 24 -21.61 5.24 -6.97
N PRO A 25 -21.35 6.50 -6.60
CA PRO A 25 -21.20 7.56 -7.56
C PRO A 25 -19.97 7.25 -8.42
N VAL A 26 -20.20 6.65 -9.58
CA VAL A 26 -19.15 6.46 -10.57
C VAL A 26 -18.76 7.85 -11.08
N PRO A 27 -17.47 8.23 -11.04
CA PRO A 27 -17.03 9.53 -11.54
C PRO A 27 -17.49 9.73 -12.99
N GLU A 28 -18.01 10.92 -13.32
CA GLU A 28 -18.31 11.27 -14.72
C GLU A 28 -17.05 11.05 -15.59
N GLY A 29 -17.18 10.24 -16.66
CA GLY A 29 -16.04 9.82 -17.49
C GLY A 29 -15.51 8.40 -17.22
N SER A 30 -16.09 7.64 -16.29
CA SER A 30 -15.93 6.18 -16.23
C SER A 30 -16.64 5.50 -17.41
N TYR A 31 -16.41 4.21 -17.71
CA TYR A 31 -17.33 3.51 -18.61
C TYR A 31 -18.61 3.10 -17.84
N LYS A 32 -19.69 2.87 -18.57
CA LYS A 32 -20.98 2.37 -18.07
C LYS A 32 -21.30 1.09 -18.82
N LYS A 33 -21.89 0.13 -18.11
CA LYS A 33 -22.41 -1.09 -18.72
C LYS A 33 -23.56 -0.75 -19.66
N GLY A 34 -23.38 -0.98 -20.96
CA GLY A 34 -24.44 -0.89 -21.95
C GLY A 34 -25.55 -1.91 -21.65
N THR A 35 -26.77 -1.61 -22.09
CA THR A 35 -27.96 -2.44 -21.85
C THR A 35 -27.91 -3.82 -22.51
N ASP A 36 -26.96 -4.04 -23.44
CA ASP A 36 -26.76 -5.30 -24.15
C ASP A 36 -25.45 -5.98 -23.72
N SER A 37 -25.57 -7.26 -23.38
CA SER A 37 -24.55 -8.17 -22.85
C SER A 37 -23.11 -7.87 -23.31
N GLY A 38 -22.29 -7.36 -22.38
CA GLY A 38 -20.83 -7.35 -22.47
C GLY A 38 -20.20 -6.14 -23.16
N THR A 39 -20.97 -5.13 -23.56
CA THR A 39 -20.44 -3.91 -24.16
C THR A 39 -20.52 -2.77 -23.16
N TYR A 40 -19.37 -2.20 -22.78
CA TYR A 40 -19.29 -1.01 -21.95
C TYR A 40 -19.07 0.21 -22.86
N VAL A 41 -19.87 1.25 -22.65
CA VAL A 41 -19.79 2.52 -23.38
C VAL A 41 -19.16 3.52 -22.42
N LEU A 42 -18.30 4.42 -22.90
CA LEU A 42 -17.87 5.55 -22.07
C LEU A 42 -19.16 6.16 -21.49
N SER A 43 -19.25 6.32 -20.16
CA SER A 43 -20.36 7.08 -19.62
C SER A 43 -20.42 8.39 -20.37
N ASP A 44 -21.61 8.83 -20.77
CA ASP A 44 -21.78 10.08 -21.50
C ASP A 44 -20.90 11.12 -20.82
N TYR A 45 -19.80 11.46 -21.49
CA TYR A 45 -18.87 12.48 -21.05
C TYR A 45 -19.67 13.77 -21.21
N THR A 46 -20.34 14.18 -20.14
CA THR A 46 -20.76 15.55 -19.98
C THR A 46 -19.48 16.32 -19.76
N GLU A 47 -18.87 16.69 -20.88
CA GLU A 47 -17.87 17.72 -21.00
C GLU A 47 -18.38 18.94 -20.21
N THR A 48 -17.99 19.07 -18.93
CA THR A 48 -18.38 20.22 -18.10
C THR A 48 -17.74 21.49 -18.64
N VAL A 49 -16.62 21.34 -19.35
CA VAL A 49 -15.89 22.40 -20.05
C VAL A 49 -15.88 22.09 -21.55
N ASP A 50 -16.70 22.80 -22.34
CA ASP A 50 -16.73 22.69 -23.81
C ASP A 50 -15.44 23.28 -24.42
N TYR A 51 -14.40 22.45 -24.50
CA TYR A 51 -13.08 22.84 -25.01
C TYR A 51 -13.12 23.31 -26.47
N ALA A 52 -14.14 22.93 -27.25
CA ALA A 52 -14.29 23.38 -28.63
C ALA A 52 -14.64 24.87 -28.75
N LYS A 53 -15.08 25.51 -27.65
CA LYS A 53 -15.41 26.94 -27.60
C LYS A 53 -14.29 27.83 -27.07
N LEU A 54 -13.16 27.26 -26.66
CA LEU A 54 -12.05 28.02 -26.07
C LEU A 54 -11.02 28.41 -27.13
N ASP A 55 -10.45 29.61 -26.98
CA ASP A 55 -9.34 30.07 -27.81
C ASP A 55 -8.07 29.28 -27.49
N LYS A 56 -7.20 29.12 -28.50
CA LYS A 56 -5.91 28.46 -28.34
C LYS A 56 -4.94 29.42 -27.63
N GLU A 57 -4.34 28.97 -26.54
CA GLU A 57 -3.39 29.76 -25.72
C GLU A 57 -2.02 29.07 -25.61
N ASP A 58 -0.96 29.86 -25.52
CA ASP A 58 0.40 29.37 -25.29
C ASP A 58 0.56 28.88 -23.83
N VAL A 59 1.38 27.85 -23.60
CA VAL A 59 1.78 27.42 -22.25
C VAL A 59 3.23 26.97 -22.24
N ASP A 60 4.06 27.57 -21.41
CA ASP A 60 5.45 27.17 -21.17
C ASP A 60 5.56 26.24 -19.94
N ILE A 61 5.98 25.00 -20.17
CA ILE A 61 6.03 23.97 -19.13
C ILE A 61 7.49 23.59 -18.82
N TYR A 62 7.82 23.58 -17.54
CA TYR A 62 9.12 23.16 -17.00
C TYR A 62 8.98 21.83 -16.24
N VAL A 63 9.37 20.73 -16.87
CA VAL A 63 9.49 19.41 -16.20
C VAL A 63 10.92 18.93 -16.33
N ASN A 64 11.54 18.61 -15.19
CA ASN A 64 12.94 18.16 -15.13
C ASN A 64 13.08 16.95 -14.21
N TYR A 65 13.26 15.77 -14.80
CA TYR A 65 13.68 14.56 -14.12
C TYR A 65 15.21 14.43 -14.21
N GLU A 66 15.91 15.20 -13.38
CA GLU A 66 17.37 15.14 -13.21
C GLU A 66 18.18 15.31 -14.51
N GLY A 67 17.62 16.03 -15.47
CA GLY A 67 18.20 16.29 -16.80
C GLY A 67 17.94 15.19 -17.82
N GLU A 68 17.32 14.08 -17.42
CA GLU A 68 17.15 12.89 -18.26
C GLU A 68 15.85 12.89 -19.07
N SER A 69 14.75 13.38 -18.49
CA SER A 69 13.43 13.39 -19.15
C SER A 69 12.54 14.56 -18.71
N GLY A 70 11.52 14.85 -19.52
CA GLY A 70 10.57 15.96 -19.38
C GLY A 70 9.51 15.91 -20.48
N ILE A 71 8.97 17.05 -20.92
CA ILE A 71 7.83 17.05 -21.87
C ILE A 71 8.24 16.85 -23.33
N THR A 72 9.53 16.96 -23.65
CA THR A 72 10.10 16.76 -24.98
C THR A 72 11.08 15.59 -25.04
N PHE A 73 11.18 14.95 -26.21
CA PHE A 73 12.10 13.85 -26.44
C PHE A 73 13.56 14.31 -26.34
N ARG A 74 14.36 13.57 -25.59
CA ARG A 74 15.77 13.92 -25.29
C ARG A 74 16.80 13.14 -26.11
N GLY A 75 16.39 12.03 -26.71
CA GLY A 75 17.25 11.23 -27.57
C GLY A 75 17.52 11.87 -28.94
N ALA A 76 18.48 11.32 -29.67
CA ALA A 76 18.81 11.79 -31.02
C ALA A 76 17.66 11.56 -32.02
N SER A 77 17.09 10.36 -32.01
CA SER A 77 15.95 9.99 -32.85
C SER A 77 15.28 8.73 -32.29
N TRP A 78 13.95 8.67 -32.35
CA TRP A 78 13.16 7.47 -32.09
C TRP A 78 12.00 7.43 -33.10
N PHE A 79 11.89 6.32 -33.83
CA PHE A 79 10.71 6.08 -34.67
C PHE A 79 9.68 5.32 -33.85
N ASN A 80 8.52 5.92 -33.68
CA ASN A 80 7.40 5.32 -32.99
C ASN A 80 6.46 4.68 -34.02
N SER A 81 6.35 3.35 -33.96
CA SER A 81 5.52 2.60 -34.90
C SER A 81 4.02 2.79 -34.70
N ILE A 82 3.59 3.26 -33.51
CA ILE A 82 2.18 3.41 -33.13
C ILE A 82 1.55 4.60 -33.85
N ASP A 83 2.22 5.76 -33.84
CA ASP A 83 1.78 6.99 -34.50
C ASP A 83 2.48 7.25 -35.84
N ASN A 84 3.41 6.35 -36.23
CA ASN A 84 4.21 6.43 -37.45
C ASN A 84 4.97 7.77 -37.57
N LYS A 85 5.50 8.26 -36.44
CA LYS A 85 6.25 9.52 -36.35
C LYS A 85 7.68 9.26 -35.85
N THR A 86 8.62 10.01 -36.42
CA THR A 86 9.99 10.09 -35.88
C THR A 86 10.08 11.27 -34.93
N TYR A 87 10.36 10.99 -33.67
CA TYR A 87 10.68 11.97 -32.64
C TYR A 87 12.18 12.25 -32.68
N THR A 88 12.54 13.53 -32.70
CA THR A 88 13.93 14.00 -32.61
C THR A 88 14.08 14.89 -31.39
N GLN A 89 15.31 15.17 -30.97
CA GLN A 89 15.56 15.97 -29.77
C GLN A 89 14.74 17.28 -29.79
N GLY A 90 13.97 17.53 -28.72
CA GLY A 90 13.08 18.69 -28.60
C GLY A 90 11.67 18.49 -29.18
N SER A 91 11.37 17.35 -29.80
CA SER A 91 10.00 17.03 -30.22
C SER A 91 9.11 16.84 -29.00
N LEU A 92 7.97 17.53 -28.94
CA LEU A 92 6.95 17.30 -27.91
C LEU A 92 6.53 15.82 -27.92
N LEU A 93 6.54 15.19 -26.75
CA LEU A 93 6.22 13.77 -26.60
C LEU A 93 4.73 13.48 -26.88
N PRO A 94 4.37 12.24 -27.28
CA PRO A 94 3.01 11.91 -27.70
C PRO A 94 1.91 12.31 -26.71
N THR A 95 2.10 12.03 -25.41
CA THR A 95 1.15 12.38 -24.35
C THR A 95 0.90 13.88 -24.29
N TRP A 96 1.97 14.68 -24.28
CA TRP A 96 1.87 16.14 -24.20
C TRP A 96 1.30 16.76 -25.47
N ALA A 97 1.60 16.20 -26.64
CA ALA A 97 0.96 16.62 -27.89
C ALA A 97 -0.55 16.37 -27.88
N ARG A 98 -0.99 15.23 -27.32
CA ARG A 98 -2.41 14.91 -27.18
C ARG A 98 -3.11 15.80 -26.15
N ILE A 99 -2.47 16.08 -25.02
CA ILE A 99 -2.96 17.04 -24.02
C ILE A 99 -3.14 18.41 -24.67
N ALA A 100 -2.13 18.93 -25.39
CA ALA A 100 -2.20 20.22 -26.07
C ALA A 100 -3.41 20.34 -27.03
N GLU A 101 -3.69 19.27 -27.78
CA GLU A 101 -4.84 19.22 -28.69
C GLU A 101 -6.18 19.29 -27.96
N LEU A 102 -6.31 18.54 -26.86
CA LEU A 102 -7.53 18.42 -26.07
C LEU A 102 -7.81 19.68 -25.24
N THR A 103 -6.77 20.28 -24.65
CA THR A 103 -6.90 21.49 -23.82
C THR A 103 -6.90 22.78 -24.64
N LYS A 104 -6.72 22.69 -25.97
CA LYS A 104 -6.54 23.83 -26.89
C LYS A 104 -5.39 24.73 -26.44
N THR A 105 -4.21 24.15 -26.27
CA THR A 105 -3.00 24.89 -25.91
C THR A 105 -1.88 24.69 -26.93
N ASP A 106 -0.94 25.61 -26.98
CA ASP A 106 0.36 25.43 -27.63
C ASP A 106 1.42 25.24 -26.54
N ILE A 107 1.83 23.99 -26.33
CA ILE A 107 2.77 23.65 -25.25
C ILE A 107 4.20 23.83 -25.75
N HIS A 108 4.96 24.66 -25.02
CA HIS A 108 6.38 24.93 -25.25
C HIS A 108 7.23 24.38 -24.11
N GLU A 109 8.40 23.84 -24.44
CA GLU A 109 9.39 23.38 -23.49
C GLU A 109 10.11 24.57 -22.86
N ALA A 110 10.08 24.69 -21.53
CA ALA A 110 10.80 25.72 -20.79
C ALA A 110 12.06 25.20 -20.08
N CYS A 111 12.27 23.89 -20.03
CA CYS A 111 13.40 23.25 -19.36
C CYS A 111 14.62 23.14 -20.29
N GLY A 112 15.79 23.59 -19.81
CA GLY A 112 17.07 23.42 -20.47
C GLY A 112 17.74 22.07 -20.14
N TYR A 113 17.19 21.31 -19.19
CA TYR A 113 17.67 20.00 -18.74
C TYR A 113 19.11 20.02 -18.20
N THR A 114 19.47 21.10 -17.52
CA THR A 114 20.82 21.27 -16.95
C THR A 114 20.91 20.89 -15.48
N ALA A 115 19.78 20.89 -14.76
CA ALA A 115 19.74 20.51 -13.35
C ALA A 115 19.71 18.99 -13.17
N THR A 116 20.58 18.48 -12.30
CA THR A 116 20.71 17.05 -11.97
C THR A 116 20.02 16.67 -10.65
N SER A 117 19.20 17.56 -10.10
CA SER A 117 18.38 17.30 -8.91
C SER A 117 17.17 18.24 -8.89
N ILE A 118 16.11 17.85 -8.19
CA ILE A 118 14.87 18.62 -8.07
C ILE A 118 15.09 19.98 -7.38
N ASP A 119 15.99 20.04 -6.40
CA ASP A 119 16.37 21.27 -5.71
C ASP A 119 17.20 22.19 -6.59
N ASN A 120 18.12 21.64 -7.40
CA ASN A 120 18.88 22.42 -8.36
C ASN A 120 17.95 23.03 -9.42
N ALA A 121 16.96 22.27 -9.88
CA ALA A 121 15.94 22.74 -10.81
C ALA A 121 15.13 23.90 -10.19
N TYR A 122 14.66 23.74 -8.94
CA TYR A 122 13.95 24.80 -8.21
C TYR A 122 14.80 26.07 -8.08
N ASN A 123 16.04 25.94 -7.61
CA ASN A 123 16.94 27.07 -7.40
C ASN A 123 17.26 27.81 -8.70
N SER A 124 17.40 27.07 -9.81
CA SER A 124 17.63 27.64 -11.15
C SER A 124 16.47 28.57 -11.55
N ILE A 125 15.25 28.02 -11.59
CA ILE A 125 14.09 28.77 -12.06
C ILE A 125 13.68 29.87 -11.08
N ALA A 126 13.79 29.65 -9.76
CA ALA A 126 13.44 30.67 -8.77
C ALA A 126 14.40 31.87 -8.82
N THR A 127 15.70 31.63 -9.00
CA THR A 127 16.70 32.72 -9.14
C THR A 127 16.52 33.49 -10.44
N ALA A 128 16.11 32.80 -11.51
CA ALA A 128 15.81 33.42 -12.80
C ALA A 128 14.47 34.18 -12.83
N GLY A 129 13.69 34.16 -11.74
CA GLY A 129 12.36 34.78 -11.69
C GLY A 129 11.34 34.02 -12.54
N TYR A 130 11.44 32.69 -12.57
CA TYR A 130 10.60 31.77 -13.33
C TYR A 130 10.55 32.09 -14.82
N LYS A 131 11.70 32.40 -15.42
CA LYS A 131 11.86 32.55 -16.87
C LYS A 131 12.26 31.24 -17.52
N SER A 132 11.77 31.02 -18.73
CA SER A 132 12.10 29.82 -19.51
C SER A 132 13.61 29.75 -19.77
N GLU A 133 14.19 28.56 -19.61
CA GLU A 133 15.61 28.30 -19.89
C GLU A 133 15.88 28.15 -21.40
N THR A 134 14.85 27.92 -22.20
CA THR A 134 14.92 27.77 -23.66
C THR A 134 14.64 29.07 -24.41
N ASP A 135 13.82 29.96 -23.82
CA ASP A 135 13.50 31.29 -24.32
C ASP A 135 13.28 32.28 -23.16
N ALA A 136 14.32 33.04 -22.83
CA ALA A 136 14.29 34.01 -21.72
C ALA A 136 13.26 35.15 -21.88
N SER A 137 12.64 35.30 -23.06
CA SER A 137 11.55 36.27 -23.26
C SER A 137 10.20 35.80 -22.70
N ARG A 138 10.05 34.49 -22.45
CA ARG A 138 8.83 33.83 -21.97
C ARG A 138 8.92 33.51 -20.48
N SER A 139 7.80 33.62 -19.77
CA SER A 139 7.68 33.15 -18.39
C SER A 139 7.34 31.67 -18.36
N ILE A 140 7.75 30.96 -17.31
CA ILE A 140 7.28 29.59 -17.04
C ILE A 140 5.84 29.68 -16.51
N ASP A 141 4.92 28.95 -17.14
CA ASP A 141 3.51 28.91 -16.76
C ASP A 141 3.21 27.73 -15.80
N LEU A 142 3.87 26.59 -16.02
CA LEU A 142 3.77 25.40 -15.16
C LEU A 142 5.17 24.86 -14.86
N PHE A 143 5.46 24.51 -13.61
CA PHE A 143 6.72 23.84 -13.28
C PHE A 143 6.55 22.71 -12.26
N TYR A 144 7.32 21.64 -12.46
CA TYR A 144 7.41 20.48 -11.59
C TYR A 144 8.47 20.65 -10.50
N ASN A 145 8.13 20.32 -9.25
CA ASN A 145 9.08 20.30 -8.13
C ASN A 145 8.60 19.47 -6.92
N SER A 146 9.40 19.44 -5.84
CA SER A 146 9.00 18.83 -4.57
C SER A 146 7.94 19.68 -3.87
N THR A 147 6.98 19.02 -3.22
CA THR A 147 5.90 19.69 -2.49
C THR A 147 6.43 20.62 -1.40
N ASP A 148 7.57 20.31 -0.77
CA ASP A 148 8.24 21.19 0.20
C ASP A 148 8.69 22.52 -0.42
N ASN A 149 9.34 22.46 -1.59
CA ASN A 149 9.75 23.66 -2.31
C ASN A 149 8.55 24.47 -2.80
N LEU A 150 7.48 23.79 -3.24
CA LEU A 150 6.23 24.44 -3.64
C LEU A 150 5.56 25.14 -2.45
N LYS A 151 5.42 24.48 -1.30
CA LYS A 151 4.88 25.10 -0.07
C LYS A 151 5.69 26.32 0.37
N LYS A 152 7.03 26.21 0.35
CA LYS A 152 7.93 27.32 0.67
C LYS A 152 7.74 28.51 -0.28
N ALA A 153 7.65 28.25 -1.59
CA ALA A 153 7.42 29.26 -2.61
C ALA A 153 6.04 29.92 -2.45
N GLY A 154 4.99 29.13 -2.23
CA GLY A 154 3.63 29.61 -1.98
C GLY A 154 3.55 30.54 -0.77
N ASN A 155 4.14 30.14 0.36
CA ASN A 155 4.23 30.97 1.57
C ASN A 155 5.02 32.28 1.36
N SER A 156 5.93 32.31 0.37
CA SER A 156 6.65 33.53 -0.01
C SER A 156 5.90 34.42 -1.01
N GLY A 157 4.74 33.97 -1.49
CA GLY A 157 3.89 34.70 -2.43
C GLY A 157 4.34 34.62 -3.88
N THR A 158 5.18 33.65 -4.26
CA THR A 158 5.68 33.50 -5.64
C THR A 158 4.88 32.49 -6.47
N LEU A 159 3.94 31.77 -5.85
CA LEU A 159 3.02 30.84 -6.52
C LEU A 159 1.60 31.34 -6.46
N VAL A 160 0.82 30.98 -7.47
CA VAL A 160 -0.63 31.19 -7.50
C VAL A 160 -1.27 30.31 -6.42
N ASP A 161 -2.12 30.92 -5.59
CA ASP A 161 -3.04 30.15 -4.74
C ASP A 161 -4.17 29.61 -5.62
N LEU A 162 -4.25 28.28 -5.71
CA LEU A 162 -5.24 27.54 -6.48
C LEU A 162 -6.56 27.42 -5.73
N TYR A 163 -6.58 27.61 -4.40
CA TYR A 163 -7.80 27.41 -3.60
C TYR A 163 -8.99 28.23 -4.10
N PRO A 164 -8.86 29.54 -4.42
CA PRO A 164 -9.97 30.33 -4.96
C PRO A 164 -10.38 29.94 -6.39
N GLU A 165 -9.49 29.30 -7.17
CA GLU A 165 -9.79 28.82 -8.52
C GLU A 165 -10.57 27.49 -8.48
N ILE A 166 -10.29 26.67 -7.45
CA ILE A 166 -10.98 25.40 -7.18
C ILE A 166 -12.31 25.68 -6.49
N TYR A 167 -12.31 26.50 -5.43
CA TYR A 167 -13.45 26.81 -4.56
C TYR A 167 -13.75 28.33 -4.56
N PRO A 168 -14.27 28.89 -5.66
CA PRO A 168 -14.60 30.31 -5.72
C PRO A 168 -15.76 30.67 -4.78
N GLU A 169 -15.72 31.86 -4.19
CA GLU A 169 -16.84 32.40 -3.38
C GLU A 169 -18.08 32.67 -4.25
N GLU A 170 -17.87 33.11 -5.50
CA GLU A 170 -18.90 33.36 -6.51
C GLU A 170 -18.44 32.85 -7.89
N GLY A 171 -19.35 32.27 -8.67
CA GLY A 171 -19.07 31.74 -10.01
C GLY A 171 -18.82 30.23 -10.05
N GLU A 172 -18.43 29.73 -11.22
CA GLU A 172 -18.11 28.31 -11.43
C GLU A 172 -16.63 28.05 -11.14
N SER A 173 -16.32 26.86 -10.62
CA SER A 173 -14.93 26.42 -10.42
C SER A 173 -14.20 26.42 -11.76
N LYS A 174 -12.97 26.93 -11.77
CA LYS A 174 -12.08 26.81 -12.95
C LYS A 174 -11.36 25.48 -13.00
N MET A 175 -11.41 24.72 -11.90
CA MET A 175 -10.83 23.40 -11.79
C MET A 175 -11.88 22.38 -11.29
N PRO A 176 -12.99 22.19 -12.03
CA PRO A 176 -14.11 21.36 -11.58
C PRO A 176 -13.74 19.89 -11.38
N TYR A 177 -12.82 19.32 -12.17
CA TYR A 177 -12.41 17.93 -12.02
C TYR A 177 -11.54 17.73 -10.78
N LEU A 178 -10.57 18.61 -10.56
CA LEU A 178 -9.78 18.60 -9.33
C LEU A 178 -10.67 18.83 -8.10
N LYS A 179 -11.62 19.77 -8.17
CA LYS A 179 -12.59 20.00 -7.11
C LYS A 179 -13.36 18.72 -6.76
N ALA A 180 -13.92 18.04 -7.76
CA ALA A 180 -14.66 16.79 -7.55
C ALA A 180 -13.78 15.72 -6.90
N TYR A 181 -12.53 15.60 -7.35
CA TYR A 181 -11.56 14.68 -6.75
C TYR A 181 -11.27 15.02 -5.28
N LEU A 182 -10.97 16.28 -4.95
CA LEU A 182 -10.67 16.71 -3.57
C LEU A 182 -11.88 16.60 -2.63
N ASP A 183 -13.09 16.84 -3.13
CA ASP A 183 -14.33 16.68 -2.36
C ASP A 183 -14.60 15.21 -2.03
N ALA A 184 -14.25 14.28 -2.94
CA ALA A 184 -14.35 12.84 -2.70
C ALA A 184 -13.23 12.30 -1.80
N ASN A 185 -12.07 12.96 -1.77
CA ASN A 185 -10.85 12.54 -1.07
C ASN A 185 -10.41 13.58 -0.01
N PRO A 186 -11.19 13.78 1.06
CA PRO A 186 -10.93 14.84 2.04
C PRO A 186 -9.59 14.72 2.77
N SER A 187 -9.06 13.50 2.98
CA SER A 187 -7.71 13.33 3.55
C SER A 187 -6.61 13.87 2.63
N ILE A 188 -6.78 13.76 1.31
CA ILE A 188 -5.84 14.29 0.33
C ILE A 188 -5.93 15.81 0.26
N LYS A 189 -7.16 16.36 0.22
CA LYS A 189 -7.39 17.81 0.31
C LYS A 189 -6.67 18.41 1.51
N GLN A 190 -6.83 17.78 2.67
CA GLN A 190 -6.17 18.21 3.90
C GLN A 190 -4.64 18.21 3.80
N SER A 191 -4.08 17.17 3.18
CA SER A 191 -2.63 16.96 3.06
C SER A 191 -1.94 17.99 2.15
N ILE A 192 -2.69 18.66 1.27
CA ILE A 192 -2.17 19.68 0.35
C ILE A 192 -2.53 21.11 0.77
N MET A 193 -3.36 21.29 1.80
CA MET A 193 -3.76 22.60 2.30
C MET A 193 -2.70 23.20 3.21
N VAL A 194 -2.22 24.39 2.83
CA VAL A 194 -1.28 25.17 3.65
C VAL A 194 -2.06 26.11 4.56
N SER A 195 -1.82 26.01 5.87
CA SER A 195 -2.50 26.81 6.91
C SER A 195 -4.04 26.77 6.85
N GLY A 196 -4.62 25.73 6.22
CA GLY A 196 -6.06 25.51 6.09
C GLY A 196 -6.77 26.45 5.12
N LYS A 197 -6.02 27.21 4.30
CA LYS A 197 -6.61 28.28 3.46
C LYS A 197 -6.08 28.34 2.05
N HIS A 198 -4.92 27.73 1.79
CA HIS A 198 -4.21 27.88 0.52
C HIS A 198 -3.87 26.52 -0.07
N ILE A 199 -3.90 26.41 -1.40
CA ILE A 199 -3.42 25.25 -2.14
C ILE A 199 -2.48 25.77 -3.22
N TYR A 200 -1.23 25.32 -3.23
CA TYR A 200 -0.21 25.83 -4.18
C TYR A 200 0.19 24.81 -5.25
N TYR A 201 -0.37 23.61 -5.24
CA TYR A 201 0.00 22.55 -6.17
C TYR A 201 -1.13 21.52 -6.29
N THR A 202 -1.11 20.68 -7.33
CA THR A 202 -2.11 19.62 -7.50
C THR A 202 -1.56 18.25 -7.06
N PRO A 203 -2.31 17.42 -6.31
CA PRO A 203 -1.76 16.19 -5.71
C PRO A 203 -1.36 15.14 -6.75
N TYR A 204 -0.14 14.60 -6.67
CA TYR A 204 0.22 13.39 -7.42
C TYR A 204 0.06 12.15 -6.55
N LEU A 205 -0.66 11.13 -7.03
CA LEU A 205 -0.83 9.88 -6.31
C LEU A 205 -0.33 8.69 -7.14
N ASP A 206 0.44 7.80 -6.50
CA ASP A 206 0.94 6.57 -7.12
C ASP A 206 -0.10 5.43 -7.13
N GLY A 207 -1.30 5.69 -6.62
CA GLY A 207 -2.52 4.88 -6.61
C GLY A 207 -3.56 5.60 -5.75
N ASN A 208 -4.82 5.20 -5.79
CA ASN A 208 -5.82 5.79 -4.88
C ASN A 208 -6.64 4.70 -4.22
N ASN A 209 -6.50 4.56 -2.89
CA ASN A 209 -7.06 3.43 -2.14
C ASN A 209 -6.54 2.08 -2.68
N ASP A 210 -5.26 2.07 -3.03
CA ASP A 210 -4.54 0.86 -3.42
C ASP A 210 -3.61 0.46 -2.28
N VAL A 211 -3.41 -0.83 -2.09
CA VAL A 211 -2.41 -1.32 -1.14
C VAL A 211 -1.03 -1.17 -1.75
N GLU A 212 -0.15 -0.39 -1.13
CA GLU A 212 1.23 -0.16 -1.58
C GLU A 212 2.14 -1.34 -1.20
N ASN A 213 2.27 -1.64 0.09
CA ASN A 213 3.06 -2.75 0.61
C ASN A 213 2.17 -3.94 1.01
N THR A 214 2.59 -5.14 0.62
CA THR A 214 1.86 -6.38 0.89
C THR A 214 2.76 -7.42 1.54
N PHE A 215 2.16 -8.40 2.21
CA PHE A 215 2.89 -9.64 2.51
C PHE A 215 3.11 -10.40 1.22
N ILE A 216 4.36 -10.74 0.94
CA ILE A 216 4.79 -11.44 -0.26
C ILE A 216 5.40 -12.78 0.17
N MET A 217 4.94 -13.87 -0.42
CA MET A 217 5.46 -15.21 -0.19
C MET A 217 6.01 -15.81 -1.48
N ASP A 218 6.99 -16.70 -1.36
CA ASP A 218 7.22 -17.74 -2.34
C ASP A 218 6.15 -18.84 -2.19
N THR A 219 5.08 -18.70 -2.98
CA THR A 219 3.92 -19.60 -2.92
C THR A 219 4.18 -20.99 -3.52
N GLU A 220 5.25 -21.15 -4.30
CA GLU A 220 5.66 -22.44 -4.83
C GLU A 220 6.28 -23.30 -3.73
N ILE A 221 7.02 -22.69 -2.79
CA ILE A 221 7.51 -23.36 -1.57
C ILE A 221 6.34 -23.95 -0.78
N VAL A 222 5.28 -23.18 -0.56
CA VAL A 222 4.08 -23.65 0.17
C VAL A 222 3.41 -24.80 -0.56
N THR A 223 3.28 -24.69 -1.88
CA THR A 223 2.67 -25.73 -2.73
C THR A 223 3.48 -27.02 -2.67
N LYS A 224 4.80 -26.93 -2.86
CA LYS A 224 5.73 -28.06 -2.83
C LYS A 224 5.72 -28.76 -1.47
N LEU A 225 5.70 -27.98 -0.39
CA LEU A 225 5.67 -28.47 0.99
C LEU A 225 4.42 -29.34 1.26
N PHE A 226 3.24 -28.93 0.79
CA PHE A 226 2.00 -29.68 1.05
C PHE A 226 1.68 -30.79 0.04
N ALA A 227 2.30 -30.73 -1.16
CA ALA A 227 2.12 -31.71 -2.24
C ALA A 227 2.91 -33.01 -2.04
N ASP A 228 4.09 -32.94 -1.43
CA ASP A 228 4.96 -34.11 -1.28
C ASP A 228 4.53 -34.96 -0.06
N ALA A 229 4.14 -36.21 -0.34
CA ALA A 229 3.68 -37.16 0.67
C ALA A 229 4.80 -37.63 1.62
N ASP A 230 6.06 -37.43 1.21
CA ASP A 230 7.27 -37.69 1.97
C ASP A 230 8.02 -36.40 2.37
N ALA A 231 7.42 -35.22 2.14
CA ALA A 231 7.98 -33.94 2.58
C ALA A 231 8.27 -33.97 4.09
N GLY A 232 9.55 -33.94 4.42
CA GLY A 232 10.03 -33.67 5.76
C GLY A 232 10.88 -34.75 6.42
N ASP A 233 11.48 -35.69 5.67
CA ASP A 233 12.57 -36.49 6.23
C ASP A 233 13.80 -35.60 6.46
N THR A 234 13.73 -34.70 7.44
CA THR A 234 14.91 -34.08 8.02
C THR A 234 15.44 -35.02 9.09
N SER A 235 16.70 -35.42 8.94
CA SER A 235 17.40 -36.24 9.95
C SER A 235 17.55 -35.49 11.29
N LYS A 236 17.40 -34.16 11.27
CA LYS A 236 17.65 -33.25 12.39
C LYS A 236 16.38 -32.97 13.20
N LYS A 237 16.52 -33.01 14.53
CA LYS A 237 15.48 -32.55 15.45
C LYS A 237 15.57 -31.02 15.63
N ASN A 238 14.45 -30.35 15.40
CA ASN A 238 14.21 -28.94 15.68
C ASN A 238 13.85 -28.74 17.16
N GLY A 239 14.08 -27.54 17.69
CA GLY A 239 13.59 -27.13 19.00
C GLY A 239 14.24 -27.75 20.25
N GLY A 240 15.06 -28.80 20.10
CA GLY A 240 15.78 -29.44 21.22
C GLY A 240 16.86 -28.54 21.88
N THR A 241 17.60 -29.08 22.86
CA THR A 241 18.52 -28.28 23.72
C THR A 241 19.72 -27.63 23.01
N ASN A 242 20.00 -27.99 21.76
CA ASN A 242 21.09 -27.41 20.96
C ASN A 242 20.84 -27.62 19.46
N PRO A 243 19.91 -26.85 18.85
CA PRO A 243 19.65 -26.95 17.41
C PRO A 243 20.81 -26.34 16.61
N ASP A 244 21.08 -26.88 15.42
CA ASP A 244 22.08 -26.33 14.49
C ASP A 244 21.68 -24.90 14.04
N ALA A 245 22.65 -24.10 13.60
CA ALA A 245 22.44 -22.71 13.17
C ALA A 245 21.41 -22.52 12.03
N ASN A 246 21.17 -23.55 11.21
CA ASN A 246 20.22 -23.54 10.08
C ASN A 246 18.91 -24.30 10.38
N VAL A 247 18.56 -24.49 11.65
CA VAL A 247 17.39 -25.27 12.09
C VAL A 247 16.49 -24.40 12.96
N LEU A 248 15.18 -24.71 12.98
CA LEU A 248 14.22 -24.04 13.86
C LEU A 248 14.60 -24.24 15.34
N LYS A 249 14.65 -23.14 16.09
CA LYS A 249 14.98 -23.14 17.53
C LYS A 249 13.73 -23.45 18.39
N SER A 250 13.90 -23.54 19.71
CA SER A 250 12.82 -23.89 20.65
C SER A 250 11.65 -22.91 20.58
N GLY A 251 10.43 -23.42 20.71
CA GLY A 251 9.20 -22.63 20.57
C GLY A 251 9.03 -21.66 21.74
N SER A 252 9.21 -20.37 21.49
CA SER A 252 9.06 -19.29 22.47
C SER A 252 7.80 -18.44 22.22
N TYR A 253 7.28 -18.42 20.98
CA TYR A 253 6.06 -17.73 20.62
C TYR A 253 4.85 -18.39 21.26
N THR A 254 4.07 -17.59 21.98
CA THR A 254 2.82 -18.03 22.61
C THR A 254 1.62 -17.73 21.71
N PRO A 255 0.57 -18.57 21.71
CA PRO A 255 -0.64 -18.32 20.93
C PRO A 255 -1.18 -16.90 21.14
N PHE A 256 -1.42 -16.18 20.04
CA PHE A 256 -2.06 -14.87 20.06
C PHE A 256 -3.58 -14.98 19.87
N ILE A 257 -4.03 -15.91 19.02
CA ILE A 257 -5.44 -16.16 18.74
C ILE A 257 -5.99 -17.08 19.82
N THR A 258 -6.69 -16.48 20.78
CA THR A 258 -7.22 -17.18 21.96
C THR A 258 -8.68 -17.63 21.80
N GLU A 259 -9.41 -17.03 20.87
CA GLU A 259 -10.81 -17.35 20.58
C GLU A 259 -10.91 -17.97 19.19
N GLU A 260 -11.59 -19.12 19.09
CA GLU A 260 -11.85 -19.76 17.81
C GLU A 260 -13.14 -19.23 17.17
N GLU A 261 -13.09 -18.94 15.87
CA GLU A 261 -14.31 -18.64 15.11
C GLU A 261 -15.02 -19.93 14.71
N GLY A 262 -16.33 -19.99 14.95
CA GLY A 262 -17.16 -21.07 14.41
C GLY A 262 -17.39 -20.98 12.90
N THR A 263 -17.09 -19.84 12.28
CA THR A 263 -17.27 -19.60 10.84
C THR A 263 -16.19 -18.67 10.29
N VAL A 264 -15.76 -18.89 9.05
CA VAL A 264 -14.89 -17.98 8.28
C VAL A 264 -15.59 -17.45 7.04
N LYS A 265 -15.34 -16.19 6.69
CA LYS A 265 -15.66 -15.61 5.38
C LYS A 265 -14.42 -15.58 4.51
N VAL A 266 -14.54 -16.04 3.26
CA VAL A 266 -13.48 -16.06 2.25
C VAL A 266 -13.98 -15.44 0.94
N SER A 267 -13.07 -15.00 0.09
CA SER A 267 -13.41 -14.53 -1.26
C SER A 267 -13.46 -15.69 -2.25
N LYS A 268 -14.46 -15.67 -3.13
CA LYS A 268 -14.58 -16.58 -4.28
C LYS A 268 -15.04 -15.80 -5.51
N ASN A 269 -14.10 -15.50 -6.40
CA ASN A 269 -14.27 -14.59 -7.52
C ASN A 269 -14.85 -13.23 -7.10
N GLY A 270 -14.32 -12.65 -6.02
CA GLY A 270 -14.77 -11.35 -5.51
C GLY A 270 -16.10 -11.37 -4.74
N VAL A 271 -16.61 -12.56 -4.37
CA VAL A 271 -17.84 -12.72 -3.59
C VAL A 271 -17.53 -13.35 -2.23
N ALA A 272 -18.01 -12.73 -1.15
CA ALA A 272 -17.88 -13.28 0.20
C ALA A 272 -18.71 -14.56 0.36
N THR A 273 -18.06 -15.65 0.74
CA THR A 273 -18.68 -16.95 1.04
C THR A 273 -18.32 -17.38 2.45
N SER A 274 -19.29 -17.87 3.21
CA SER A 274 -19.10 -18.29 4.61
C SER A 274 -19.02 -19.81 4.73
N TYR A 275 -18.06 -20.29 5.54
CA TYR A 275 -17.88 -21.71 5.84
C TYR A 275 -17.81 -21.93 7.36
N ALA A 276 -18.36 -23.05 7.82
CA ALA A 276 -18.20 -23.47 9.21
C ALA A 276 -16.78 -23.99 9.44
N LEU A 277 -16.23 -23.71 10.63
CA LEU A 277 -14.96 -24.25 11.08
C LEU A 277 -15.19 -25.31 12.15
N VAL A 278 -14.32 -26.32 12.18
CA VAL A 278 -14.29 -27.33 13.24
C VAL A 278 -13.37 -26.86 14.35
N GLU A 279 -13.86 -26.88 15.59
CA GLU A 279 -13.07 -26.47 16.76
C GLU A 279 -11.85 -27.38 16.95
N LYS A 280 -10.67 -26.76 17.15
CA LYS A 280 -9.39 -27.45 17.37
C LYS A 280 -8.53 -26.71 18.39
N PRO A 281 -7.68 -27.41 19.17
CA PRO A 281 -6.67 -26.74 19.98
C PRO A 281 -5.77 -25.86 19.10
N ASN A 282 -5.40 -24.67 19.59
CA ASN A 282 -4.57 -23.74 18.83
C ASN A 282 -3.26 -24.41 18.34
N ILE A 283 -2.93 -24.23 17.07
CA ILE A 283 -1.79 -24.91 16.42
C ILE A 283 -0.43 -24.57 17.05
N ILE A 284 -0.25 -23.35 17.56
CA ILE A 284 0.98 -22.94 18.25
C ILE A 284 1.16 -23.69 19.56
N THR A 285 0.07 -23.97 20.27
CA THR A 285 0.13 -24.82 21.48
C THR A 285 0.64 -26.21 21.12
N GLN A 286 0.05 -26.81 20.08
CA GLN A 286 0.44 -28.14 19.62
C GLN A 286 1.90 -28.20 19.12
N GLN A 287 2.39 -27.15 18.45
CA GLN A 287 3.79 -27.08 18.00
C GLN A 287 4.76 -26.82 19.16
N ASN A 288 4.38 -25.99 20.13
CA ASN A 288 5.21 -25.72 21.31
C ASN A 288 5.42 -27.00 22.14
N ASP A 289 4.40 -27.85 22.26
CA ASP A 289 4.51 -29.16 22.93
C ASP A 289 5.56 -30.05 22.25
N LEU A 290 5.63 -30.02 20.91
CA LEU A 290 6.64 -30.76 20.13
C LEU A 290 8.04 -30.14 20.26
N LEU A 291 8.14 -28.82 20.10
CA LEU A 291 9.41 -28.10 20.05
C LEU A 291 10.10 -28.05 21.41
N ASN A 292 9.34 -27.89 22.50
CA ASN A 292 9.88 -27.70 23.85
C ASN A 292 10.05 -29.01 24.63
N GLY A 293 9.61 -30.14 24.06
CA GLY A 293 9.91 -31.48 24.57
C GLY A 293 11.31 -31.95 24.17
N ASP A 294 11.41 -33.17 23.64
CA ASP A 294 12.68 -33.73 23.14
C ASP A 294 13.08 -33.21 21.74
N GLY A 295 12.38 -32.18 21.24
CA GLY A 295 12.44 -31.70 19.86
C GLY A 295 11.79 -32.64 18.85
N CYS A 296 11.44 -32.10 17.68
CA CYS A 296 10.71 -32.79 16.61
C CYS A 296 11.35 -32.57 15.23
N THR A 297 11.09 -33.48 14.30
CA THR A 297 11.53 -33.37 12.90
C THR A 297 10.66 -32.39 12.11
N GLY A 298 11.14 -32.00 10.93
CA GLY A 298 10.36 -31.17 10.00
C GLY A 298 9.06 -31.84 9.53
N LYS A 299 9.09 -33.17 9.31
CA LYS A 299 7.91 -33.99 8.97
C LYS A 299 6.90 -34.07 10.07
N GLU A 300 7.31 -34.16 11.34
CA GLU A 300 6.37 -34.17 12.46
C GLU A 300 5.59 -32.85 12.52
N LEU A 301 6.28 -31.71 12.38
CA LEU A 301 5.64 -30.39 12.34
C LEU A 301 4.72 -30.22 11.12
N LEU A 302 5.17 -30.64 9.93
CA LEU A 302 4.37 -30.56 8.71
C LEU A 302 3.12 -31.46 8.79
N THR A 303 3.27 -32.68 9.29
CA THR A 303 2.16 -33.62 9.45
C THR A 303 1.12 -33.06 10.41
N GLN A 304 1.56 -32.52 11.54
CA GLN A 304 0.67 -31.87 12.51
C GLN A 304 -0.09 -30.70 11.87
N LEU A 305 0.61 -29.80 11.18
CA LEU A 305 -0.03 -28.66 10.51
C LEU A 305 -1.01 -29.11 9.43
N LYS A 306 -0.64 -30.10 8.61
CA LYS A 306 -1.49 -30.65 7.56
C LYS A 306 -2.78 -31.24 8.15
N THR A 307 -2.67 -32.06 9.20
CA THR A 307 -3.83 -32.62 9.90
C THR A 307 -4.72 -31.52 10.46
N TYR A 308 -4.14 -30.54 11.17
CA TYR A 308 -4.87 -29.40 11.71
C TYR A 308 -5.71 -28.70 10.64
N ILE A 309 -5.09 -28.35 9.51
CA ILE A 309 -5.75 -27.65 8.39
C ILE A 309 -6.88 -28.50 7.82
N THR A 310 -6.61 -29.77 7.49
CA THR A 310 -7.62 -30.65 6.87
C THR A 310 -8.84 -30.88 7.75
N GLU A 311 -8.66 -30.93 9.07
CA GLU A 311 -9.76 -31.15 10.00
C GLU A 311 -10.51 -29.85 10.33
N LYS A 312 -9.79 -28.74 10.60
CA LYS A 312 -10.41 -27.45 10.94
C LYS A 312 -11.20 -26.86 9.78
N TYR A 313 -10.66 -26.94 8.56
CA TYR A 313 -11.22 -26.36 7.34
C TYR A 313 -11.94 -27.40 6.47
N ALA A 314 -12.39 -28.52 7.03
CA ALA A 314 -13.00 -29.64 6.29
C ALA A 314 -14.14 -29.22 5.35
N SER A 315 -14.93 -28.20 5.72
CA SER A 315 -16.01 -27.67 4.88
C SER A 315 -15.51 -27.04 3.57
N LEU A 316 -14.33 -26.43 3.55
CA LEU A 316 -13.76 -25.83 2.34
C LEU A 316 -13.23 -26.90 1.37
N PHE A 317 -12.68 -27.99 1.90
CA PHE A 317 -12.30 -29.16 1.10
C PHE A 317 -13.54 -29.87 0.52
N ALA A 318 -14.59 -30.04 1.33
CA ALA A 318 -15.81 -30.73 0.90
C ALA A 318 -16.55 -30.00 -0.24
N ASP A 319 -16.50 -28.67 -0.25
CA ASP A 319 -17.06 -27.82 -1.32
C ASP A 319 -16.13 -27.69 -2.55
N GLY A 320 -14.91 -28.24 -2.49
CA GLY A 320 -13.90 -28.10 -3.53
C GLY A 320 -13.31 -26.69 -3.62
N THR A 321 -13.49 -25.87 -2.58
CA THR A 321 -12.87 -24.54 -2.49
C THR A 321 -11.38 -24.67 -2.13
N TYR A 322 -11.02 -25.66 -1.31
CA TYR A 322 -9.63 -26.09 -1.12
C TYR A 322 -9.39 -27.44 -1.82
N GLU A 323 -8.39 -27.46 -2.69
CA GLU A 323 -7.86 -28.68 -3.31
C GLU A 323 -6.66 -29.22 -2.51
N SER A 324 -5.93 -28.32 -1.85
CA SER A 324 -4.73 -28.61 -1.05
C SER A 324 -4.72 -27.79 0.23
N PRO A 325 -4.09 -28.28 1.32
CA PRO A 325 -3.81 -27.46 2.51
C PRO A 325 -3.04 -26.16 2.22
N ALA A 326 -2.32 -26.08 1.10
CA ALA A 326 -1.67 -24.84 0.65
C ALA A 326 -2.69 -23.70 0.40
N ASP A 327 -3.91 -24.03 -0.05
CA ASP A 327 -4.95 -23.06 -0.38
C ASP A 327 -5.37 -22.21 0.82
N LEU A 328 -5.16 -22.71 2.04
CA LEU A 328 -5.35 -21.94 3.26
C LEU A 328 -4.56 -20.63 3.27
N TYR A 329 -3.38 -20.60 2.63
CA TYR A 329 -2.44 -19.48 2.65
C TYR A 329 -2.36 -18.72 1.33
N ILE A 330 -2.38 -19.42 0.19
CA ILE A 330 -1.96 -18.85 -1.10
C ILE A 330 -3.10 -18.67 -2.12
N SER A 331 -4.31 -19.12 -1.80
CA SER A 331 -5.47 -19.01 -2.70
C SER A 331 -6.23 -17.69 -2.51
N GLU A 332 -7.15 -17.38 -3.43
CA GLU A 332 -8.12 -16.29 -3.24
C GLU A 332 -9.01 -16.52 -2.00
N ALA A 333 -9.30 -17.80 -1.70
CA ALA A 333 -10.09 -18.22 -0.56
C ALA A 333 -9.23 -18.45 0.71
N ALA A 334 -8.02 -17.90 0.78
CA ALA A 334 -7.14 -18.06 1.93
C ALA A 334 -7.84 -17.61 3.22
N ALA A 335 -7.79 -18.44 4.25
CA ALA A 335 -8.53 -18.29 5.50
C ALA A 335 -7.63 -18.21 6.74
N TYR A 336 -6.31 -18.24 6.58
CA TYR A 336 -5.40 -18.34 7.71
C TYR A 336 -5.42 -17.13 8.67
N ASN A 337 -5.21 -17.41 9.95
CA ASN A 337 -4.98 -16.43 11.01
C ASN A 337 -3.48 -16.29 11.36
N THR A 338 -3.15 -15.36 12.26
CA THR A 338 -1.76 -15.07 12.66
C THR A 338 -1.01 -16.28 13.20
N ASP A 339 -1.63 -17.05 14.09
CA ASP A 339 -0.98 -18.22 14.69
C ASP A 339 -0.75 -19.34 13.66
N GLU A 340 -1.66 -19.49 12.69
CA GLU A 340 -1.49 -20.41 11.56
C GLU A 340 -0.35 -19.97 10.62
N LEU A 341 -0.15 -18.66 10.42
CA LEU A 341 1.00 -18.15 9.67
C LEU A 341 2.32 -18.47 10.39
N ILE A 342 2.42 -18.19 11.70
CA ILE A 342 3.61 -18.50 12.48
C ILE A 342 3.88 -20.02 12.47
N ALA A 343 2.83 -20.84 12.50
CA ALA A 343 2.97 -22.28 12.37
C ALA A 343 3.53 -22.71 11.01
N LEU A 344 3.11 -22.08 9.91
CA LEU A 344 3.69 -22.31 8.57
C LEU A 344 5.15 -21.86 8.51
N MET A 345 5.48 -20.69 9.05
CA MET A 345 6.86 -20.17 9.14
C MET A 345 7.81 -21.15 9.82
N ARG A 346 7.36 -21.75 10.94
CA ARG A 346 8.09 -22.82 11.65
C ARG A 346 8.30 -24.05 10.77
N VAL A 347 7.25 -24.52 10.09
CA VAL A 347 7.35 -25.67 9.19
C VAL A 347 8.33 -25.38 8.05
N ILE A 348 8.33 -24.18 7.48
CA ILE A 348 9.26 -23.80 6.41
C ILE A 348 10.70 -23.81 6.90
N LYS A 349 10.98 -23.19 8.06
CA LYS A 349 12.33 -23.22 8.66
C LYS A 349 12.81 -24.63 8.94
N ALA A 350 11.90 -25.51 9.37
CA ALA A 350 12.20 -26.88 9.74
C ALA A 350 12.38 -27.84 8.56
N ASN A 351 12.12 -27.41 7.31
CA ASN A 351 12.10 -28.28 6.13
C ASN A 351 13.01 -27.81 4.96
N PRO A 352 14.29 -27.45 5.18
CA PRO A 352 15.19 -26.99 4.11
C PRO A 352 15.42 -28.03 3.01
N GLY A 353 15.43 -29.33 3.34
CA GLY A 353 15.59 -30.41 2.36
C GLY A 353 14.48 -30.45 1.31
N VAL A 354 13.23 -30.26 1.70
CA VAL A 354 12.06 -30.25 0.80
C VAL A 354 12.11 -29.04 -0.14
N ILE A 355 12.46 -27.89 0.44
CA ILE A 355 12.50 -26.60 -0.27
C ILE A 355 13.64 -26.60 -1.28
N THR A 356 14.84 -26.93 -0.81
CA THR A 356 16.09 -26.66 -1.52
C THR A 356 16.73 -27.89 -2.16
N GLY A 357 16.26 -29.09 -1.82
CA GLY A 357 16.91 -30.37 -2.16
C GLY A 357 18.07 -30.78 -1.23
N SER A 358 18.40 -29.97 -0.22
CA SER A 358 19.45 -30.27 0.78
C SER A 358 19.10 -29.71 2.16
N GLU A 359 19.40 -30.48 3.23
CA GLU A 359 19.22 -30.01 4.62
C GLU A 359 20.23 -28.93 5.03
N ASP A 360 21.32 -28.76 4.28
CA ASP A 360 22.41 -27.84 4.63
C ASP A 360 22.25 -26.45 4.02
N ASN A 361 21.35 -26.30 3.04
CA ASN A 361 21.10 -25.01 2.42
C ASN A 361 20.30 -24.11 3.36
N GLU A 362 20.68 -22.83 3.36
CA GLU A 362 20.01 -21.81 4.13
C GLU A 362 18.58 -21.56 3.61
N VAL A 363 17.63 -21.58 4.54
CA VAL A 363 16.26 -21.10 4.33
C VAL A 363 16.02 -19.97 5.33
N GLU A 364 15.74 -18.79 4.77
CA GLU A 364 15.38 -17.60 5.50
C GLU A 364 13.86 -17.38 5.41
N VAL A 365 13.23 -17.20 6.56
CA VAL A 365 11.76 -17.21 6.63
C VAL A 365 11.21 -15.82 6.38
N PHE A 366 11.63 -14.84 7.19
CA PHE A 366 11.27 -13.44 7.01
C PHE A 366 12.51 -12.57 6.92
N PHE A 367 12.59 -11.72 5.90
CA PHE A 367 13.73 -10.84 5.68
C PHE A 367 13.30 -9.52 5.03
N PRO A 368 13.97 -8.40 5.37
CA PRO A 368 13.74 -7.11 4.71
C PRO A 368 14.38 -7.10 3.31
N ARG A 369 14.09 -6.08 2.49
CA ARG A 369 14.66 -5.97 1.12
C ARG A 369 16.19 -5.91 1.09
N GLY A 370 16.80 -5.15 2.00
CA GLY A 370 18.23 -4.86 2.02
C GLY A 370 18.77 -4.51 3.40
N GLU A 371 19.95 -3.87 3.46
CA GLU A 371 20.71 -3.59 4.68
C GLU A 371 20.62 -2.13 5.16
N THR A 372 19.76 -1.33 4.53
CA THR A 372 19.58 0.08 4.85
C THR A 372 18.80 0.27 6.15
N SER A 373 18.73 1.50 6.69
CA SER A 373 17.97 1.80 7.91
C SER A 373 16.49 1.39 7.83
N SER A 374 15.93 1.36 6.62
CA SER A 374 14.57 0.86 6.36
C SER A 374 14.39 -0.63 6.65
N ALA A 375 15.47 -1.43 6.71
CA ALA A 375 15.41 -2.85 7.07
C ALA A 375 14.82 -3.06 8.46
N ILE A 376 15.14 -2.15 9.37
CA ILE A 376 14.62 -2.13 10.73
C ILE A 376 13.12 -1.82 10.67
N GLU A 377 12.70 -0.76 9.98
CA GLU A 377 11.27 -0.41 9.78
C GLU A 377 10.47 -1.58 9.20
N SER A 378 10.96 -2.26 8.17
CA SER A 378 10.29 -3.43 7.57
C SER A 378 10.10 -4.61 8.52
N ILE A 379 10.98 -4.81 9.51
CA ILE A 379 10.76 -5.82 10.56
C ILE A 379 9.67 -5.34 11.53
N TYR A 380 9.59 -4.05 11.82
CA TYR A 380 8.56 -3.51 12.71
C TYR A 380 7.16 -3.58 12.08
N ASP A 381 7.05 -3.50 10.75
CA ASP A 381 5.79 -3.67 10.02
C ASP A 381 5.13 -5.04 10.27
N LEU A 382 5.88 -6.05 10.72
CA LEU A 382 5.32 -7.31 11.21
C LEU A 382 4.33 -7.11 12.36
N ALA A 383 4.36 -5.98 13.06
CA ALA A 383 3.41 -5.65 14.09
C ALA A 383 1.95 -5.68 13.60
N GLN A 384 1.72 -5.48 12.29
CA GLN A 384 0.42 -5.66 11.64
C GLN A 384 -0.12 -7.09 11.78
N LEU A 385 0.74 -8.11 11.89
CA LEU A 385 0.34 -9.50 12.12
C LEU A 385 -0.49 -9.66 13.40
N TRP A 386 -0.25 -8.81 14.40
CA TRP A 386 -0.96 -8.83 15.68
C TRP A 386 -2.04 -7.74 15.76
N GLY A 387 -2.29 -7.01 14.68
CA GLY A 387 -3.32 -5.98 14.60
C GLY A 387 -2.86 -4.59 15.04
N VAL A 388 -1.54 -4.33 15.08
CA VAL A 388 -1.01 -2.99 15.44
C VAL A 388 -1.18 -2.07 14.24
N GLN A 389 -1.79 -0.92 14.49
CA GLN A 389 -1.99 0.14 13.51
C GLN A 389 -1.02 1.30 13.80
N GLY A 390 -0.67 2.05 12.78
CA GLY A 390 0.27 3.16 12.75
C GLY A 390 1.68 2.76 12.32
N VAL A 391 1.94 1.49 11.98
CA VAL A 391 3.32 1.02 11.73
C VAL A 391 3.76 1.30 10.30
N ASP A 392 2.83 1.24 9.35
CA ASP A 392 3.04 1.57 7.93
C ASP A 392 2.26 2.84 7.53
N SER A 393 2.10 3.77 8.49
CA SER A 393 1.38 5.02 8.25
C SER A 393 2.24 6.02 7.47
N GLU A 394 1.63 6.66 6.47
CA GLU A 394 2.28 7.70 5.66
C GLU A 394 2.73 8.93 6.47
N ASN A 395 2.14 9.14 7.65
CA ASN A 395 2.47 10.26 8.52
C ASN A 395 2.84 9.80 9.91
N GLY A 396 4.11 9.96 10.31
CA GLY A 396 4.54 10.02 11.71
C GLY A 396 4.08 8.86 12.61
N ASN A 397 3.82 7.68 12.03
CA ASN A 397 3.22 6.53 12.71
C ASN A 397 1.86 6.82 13.38
N TYR A 398 1.07 7.69 12.78
CA TYR A 398 -0.26 8.07 13.25
C TYR A 398 -1.36 7.22 12.63
N TYR A 399 -2.47 7.08 13.35
CA TYR A 399 -3.66 6.44 12.81
C TYR A 399 -4.92 6.94 13.52
N PHE A 400 -6.07 6.75 12.88
CA PHE A 400 -7.36 6.92 13.52
C PHE A 400 -7.75 5.64 14.25
N ALA A 401 -7.99 5.72 15.55
CA ALA A 401 -8.51 4.59 16.32
C ALA A 401 -10.00 4.35 16.03
N ALA A 402 -10.53 3.23 16.54
CA ALA A 402 -11.92 2.81 16.31
C ALA A 402 -12.96 3.81 16.83
N ASP A 403 -12.61 4.64 17.81
CA ASP A 403 -13.44 5.74 18.31
C ASP A 403 -13.34 7.02 17.47
N GLY A 404 -12.48 7.03 16.44
CA GLY A 404 -12.22 8.17 15.57
C GLY A 404 -11.13 9.13 16.06
N THR A 405 -10.50 8.85 17.21
CA THR A 405 -9.42 9.70 17.73
C THR A 405 -8.13 9.46 16.96
N LEU A 406 -7.35 10.53 16.77
CA LEU A 406 -6.01 10.44 16.20
C LEU A 406 -5.03 10.00 17.30
N ASN A 407 -4.34 8.88 17.07
CA ASN A 407 -3.33 8.35 17.98
C ASN A 407 -1.97 8.27 17.30
N ALA A 408 -0.91 8.42 18.10
CA ALA A 408 0.46 8.15 17.69
C ALA A 408 0.84 6.76 18.20
N LEU A 409 1.32 5.87 17.32
CA LEU A 409 1.67 4.49 17.67
C LEU A 409 2.59 4.38 18.90
N GLU A 410 3.61 5.24 18.99
CA GLU A 410 4.63 5.22 20.05
C GLU A 410 4.07 5.38 21.47
N THR A 411 2.82 5.81 21.59
CA THR A 411 2.15 6.14 22.87
C THR A 411 1.30 4.98 23.40
N THR A 412 1.23 3.87 22.67
CA THR A 412 0.24 2.80 22.90
C THR A 412 0.87 1.56 23.53
N PHE A 413 0.12 0.80 24.35
CA PHE A 413 0.63 -0.48 24.86
C PHE A 413 0.92 -1.49 23.74
N ALA A 414 0.09 -1.45 22.69
CA ALA A 414 0.20 -2.23 21.48
C ALA A 414 1.62 -2.22 20.89
N SER A 415 2.22 -1.03 20.76
CA SER A 415 3.51 -0.83 20.10
C SER A 415 4.67 -1.51 20.84
N TYR A 416 4.53 -1.74 22.15
CA TYR A 416 5.55 -2.36 22.99
C TYR A 416 5.29 -3.86 23.21
N ASP A 417 4.04 -4.25 23.41
CA ASP A 417 3.69 -5.66 23.62
C ASP A 417 4.01 -6.50 22.38
N VAL A 418 3.83 -5.92 21.19
CA VAL A 418 4.14 -6.59 19.93
C VAL A 418 5.63 -6.94 19.78
N LEU A 419 6.52 -6.17 20.41
CA LEU A 419 7.96 -6.44 20.39
C LEU A 419 8.29 -7.77 21.07
N ASN A 420 7.50 -8.22 22.04
CA ASN A 420 7.68 -9.55 22.65
C ASN A 420 7.38 -10.67 21.65
N TYR A 421 6.35 -10.49 20.82
CA TYR A 421 6.01 -11.47 19.78
C TYR A 421 7.04 -11.50 18.66
N ILE A 422 7.49 -10.31 18.18
CA ILE A 422 8.57 -10.21 17.20
C ILE A 422 9.86 -10.83 17.76
N SER A 423 10.16 -10.56 19.03
CA SER A 423 11.32 -11.13 19.72
C SER A 423 11.23 -12.64 19.86
N ALA A 424 10.05 -13.19 20.17
CA ALA A 424 9.84 -14.62 20.23
C ALA A 424 10.13 -15.29 18.88
N ILE A 425 9.55 -14.79 17.78
CA ILE A 425 9.79 -15.37 16.44
C ILE A 425 11.22 -15.12 15.94
N TYR A 426 11.86 -14.01 16.32
CA TYR A 426 13.30 -13.78 16.09
C TYR A 426 14.14 -14.85 16.80
N SER A 427 13.81 -15.12 18.07
CA SER A 427 14.54 -16.10 18.87
C SER A 427 14.34 -17.55 18.41
N GLU A 428 13.24 -17.83 17.73
CA GLU A 428 12.99 -19.09 17.04
C GLU A 428 13.80 -19.24 15.74
N GLY A 429 14.39 -18.15 15.24
CA GLY A 429 15.12 -18.11 13.96
C GLY A 429 14.21 -17.94 12.75
N LEU A 430 13.03 -17.32 12.93
CA LEU A 430 12.05 -17.05 11.87
C LEU A 430 12.20 -15.67 11.22
N ILE A 431 13.10 -14.83 11.74
CA ILE A 431 13.49 -13.54 11.16
C ILE A 431 15.00 -13.61 10.89
N LEU A 432 15.43 -13.02 9.78
CA LEU A 432 16.82 -12.93 9.39
C LEU A 432 17.71 -12.41 10.53
N ASP A 433 18.75 -13.16 10.86
CA ASP A 433 19.71 -12.76 11.88
C ASP A 433 20.53 -11.53 11.44
N ASN A 434 20.82 -10.66 12.41
CA ASN A 434 21.64 -9.46 12.21
C ASN A 434 21.11 -8.47 11.15
N PHE A 435 19.81 -8.48 10.86
CA PHE A 435 19.16 -7.51 9.94
C PHE A 435 19.43 -6.04 10.30
N TYR A 436 19.73 -5.77 11.58
CA TYR A 436 20.01 -4.46 12.14
C TYR A 436 21.46 -4.01 12.00
N VAL A 437 22.36 -4.85 11.46
CA VAL A 437 23.77 -4.53 11.29
C VAL A 437 23.97 -3.81 9.96
N SER A 438 24.01 -2.48 9.98
CA SER A 438 24.34 -1.69 8.78
C SER A 438 25.83 -1.82 8.44
N SER A 439 26.16 -2.35 7.25
CA SER A 439 27.53 -2.35 6.75
C SER A 439 27.91 -0.96 6.17
N ALA A 440 29.20 -0.63 6.11
CA ALA A 440 29.68 0.62 5.47
C ALA A 440 29.37 0.68 3.96
N THR A 441 28.92 -0.43 3.37
CA THR A 441 28.57 -0.60 1.95
C THR A 441 27.18 -1.25 1.82
N SER A 442 26.22 -0.82 2.65
CA SER A 442 24.85 -1.34 2.62
C SER A 442 24.19 -1.13 1.26
N THR A 443 23.49 -2.14 0.75
CA THR A 443 22.64 -2.00 -0.44
C THR A 443 21.16 -2.14 -0.08
N SER A 444 20.29 -1.43 -0.78
CA SER A 444 18.84 -1.45 -0.56
C SER A 444 18.17 -2.75 -1.00
N THR A 445 18.89 -3.63 -1.71
CA THR A 445 18.34 -4.86 -2.32
C THR A 445 19.06 -6.15 -1.92
N ARG A 446 20.06 -6.10 -1.02
CA ARG A 446 20.96 -7.25 -0.77
C ARG A 446 20.23 -8.58 -0.50
N TYR A 447 19.25 -8.55 0.40
CA TYR A 447 18.58 -9.77 0.83
C TYR A 447 17.56 -10.24 -0.21
N TYR A 448 16.86 -9.31 -0.86
CA TYR A 448 16.06 -9.59 -2.04
C TYR A 448 16.89 -10.28 -3.15
N ASP A 449 18.06 -9.72 -3.47
CA ASP A 449 18.97 -10.26 -4.49
C ASP A 449 19.53 -11.63 -4.10
N ARG A 450 19.79 -11.86 -2.80
CA ARG A 450 20.31 -13.12 -2.27
C ARG A 450 19.27 -14.23 -2.21
N PHE A 451 18.07 -13.93 -1.70
CA PHE A 451 17.10 -14.94 -1.29
C PHE A 451 15.98 -15.17 -2.32
N PHE A 452 15.62 -14.15 -3.09
CA PHE A 452 14.57 -14.23 -4.13
C PHE A 452 15.16 -14.27 -5.55
N LYS A 453 15.96 -13.27 -5.97
CA LYS A 453 16.56 -13.28 -7.32
C LYS A 453 17.69 -14.29 -7.51
N LYS A 454 18.48 -14.49 -6.44
CA LYS A 454 19.68 -15.33 -6.39
C LYS A 454 20.79 -14.91 -7.37
N ASP A 455 20.95 -13.61 -7.57
CA ASP A 455 21.89 -13.10 -8.57
C ASP A 455 23.37 -13.18 -8.13
N THR A 456 23.65 -13.36 -6.83
CA THR A 456 25.00 -13.49 -6.28
C THR A 456 25.41 -14.96 -6.06
N GLU A 457 26.33 -15.47 -6.88
CA GLU A 457 26.61 -16.92 -7.05
C GLU A 457 27.27 -17.65 -5.86
N THR A 458 27.80 -16.96 -4.85
CA THR A 458 28.69 -17.61 -3.86
C THR A 458 28.05 -17.90 -2.49
N SER A 459 26.81 -17.47 -2.21
CA SER A 459 26.13 -17.67 -0.90
C SER A 459 24.60 -17.53 -0.93
N ALA A 460 23.92 -17.85 -2.04
CA ALA A 460 22.47 -17.64 -2.17
C ALA A 460 21.67 -18.65 -1.32
N GLY A 461 20.94 -18.13 -0.32
CA GLY A 461 19.94 -18.90 0.43
C GLY A 461 18.58 -18.92 -0.30
N TYR A 462 17.56 -19.47 0.35
CA TYR A 462 16.17 -19.43 -0.13
C TYR A 462 15.35 -18.56 0.80
N GLY A 463 14.62 -17.60 0.25
CA GLY A 463 13.69 -16.77 0.99
C GLY A 463 12.27 -17.34 0.96
N PHE A 464 11.51 -17.15 2.03
CA PHE A 464 10.08 -17.44 2.03
C PHE A 464 9.21 -16.19 1.95
N MET A 465 9.37 -15.23 2.87
CA MET A 465 8.40 -14.15 3.05
C MET A 465 9.05 -12.78 3.32
N MET A 466 8.40 -11.71 2.89
CA MET A 466 8.72 -10.33 3.26
C MET A 466 7.46 -9.44 3.23
N TYR A 467 7.60 -8.20 3.69
CA TYR A 467 6.60 -7.14 3.58
C TYR A 467 7.17 -6.01 2.74
N ASP A 468 6.61 -5.75 1.55
CA ASP A 468 7.18 -4.82 0.58
C ASP A 468 6.26 -4.54 -0.64
N ASP A 469 6.71 -3.67 -1.55
CA ASP A 469 6.05 -3.34 -2.82
C ASP A 469 6.03 -4.56 -3.76
N PRO A 470 4.85 -5.08 -4.11
CA PRO A 470 4.71 -6.27 -4.92
C PRO A 470 5.13 -6.12 -6.37
N SER A 471 5.09 -4.91 -6.94
CA SER A 471 5.51 -4.64 -8.32
C SER A 471 7.03 -4.77 -8.48
N ILE A 472 7.79 -4.41 -7.43
CA ILE A 472 9.25 -4.54 -7.40
C ILE A 472 9.63 -5.99 -7.12
N ILE A 473 9.07 -6.56 -6.06
CA ILE A 473 9.53 -7.87 -5.58
C ILE A 473 9.15 -9.00 -6.54
N ALA A 474 7.97 -8.95 -7.16
CA ALA A 474 7.55 -9.98 -8.11
C ALA A 474 8.52 -10.12 -9.29
N GLN A 475 9.31 -9.10 -9.64
CA GLN A 475 10.32 -9.16 -10.72
C GLN A 475 11.36 -10.27 -10.49
N ALA A 476 11.53 -10.76 -9.27
CA ALA A 476 12.37 -11.92 -9.01
C ALA A 476 11.93 -13.16 -9.79
N ASN A 477 10.63 -13.29 -10.09
CA ASN A 477 10.12 -14.36 -10.95
C ASN A 477 10.66 -14.30 -12.38
N GLU A 478 11.21 -13.18 -12.84
CA GLU A 478 11.79 -13.07 -14.18
C GLU A 478 13.26 -13.47 -14.23
N SER A 479 13.95 -13.52 -13.08
CA SER A 479 15.35 -13.98 -13.03
C SER A 479 15.45 -15.45 -13.45
N GLU A 480 16.35 -15.74 -14.38
CA GLU A 480 16.69 -17.12 -14.77
C GLU A 480 17.31 -17.91 -13.60
N LYS A 481 17.87 -17.21 -12.61
CA LYS A 481 18.49 -17.78 -11.42
C LYS A 481 17.51 -18.03 -10.27
N ALA A 482 16.29 -17.49 -10.35
CA ALA A 482 15.27 -17.73 -9.34
C ALA A 482 14.80 -19.19 -9.38
N ASN A 483 14.80 -19.84 -8.21
CA ASN A 483 14.49 -21.28 -8.10
C ASN A 483 13.00 -21.59 -8.16
N THR A 484 12.17 -20.59 -7.94
CA THR A 484 10.71 -20.67 -7.98
C THR A 484 10.19 -19.49 -8.80
N LYS A 485 8.96 -19.65 -9.28
CA LYS A 485 8.19 -18.58 -9.93
C LYS A 485 6.99 -18.18 -9.09
N GLY A 486 7.05 -18.50 -7.79
CA GLY A 486 5.95 -18.36 -6.83
C GLY A 486 5.94 -17.04 -6.06
N ILE A 487 6.85 -16.10 -6.31
CA ILE A 487 7.02 -14.87 -5.51
C ILE A 487 5.89 -13.89 -5.82
N ARG A 488 4.92 -13.77 -4.91
CA ARG A 488 3.74 -12.90 -5.12
C ARG A 488 3.07 -12.52 -3.81
N SER A 489 2.26 -11.47 -3.85
CA SER A 489 1.44 -11.06 -2.72
C SER A 489 0.47 -12.16 -2.28
N VAL A 490 0.18 -12.19 -0.98
CA VAL A 490 -0.85 -13.03 -0.36
C VAL A 490 -1.76 -12.16 0.51
N LEU A 491 -2.95 -12.67 0.85
CA LEU A 491 -3.82 -12.00 1.83
C LEU A 491 -3.08 -11.91 3.17
N PRO A 492 -3.14 -10.80 3.93
CA PRO A 492 -2.53 -10.70 5.26
C PRO A 492 -3.32 -11.58 6.24
N PRO A 493 -2.73 -12.19 7.28
CA PRO A 493 -3.46 -13.08 8.19
C PRO A 493 -4.66 -12.39 8.85
N ARG A 494 -5.66 -13.20 9.23
CA ARG A 494 -6.73 -12.71 10.10
C ARG A 494 -6.19 -12.54 11.51
N THR A 495 -6.44 -11.38 12.08
CA THR A 495 -6.00 -11.04 13.43
C THR A 495 -7.01 -10.12 14.09
N TYR A 496 -6.78 -9.82 15.37
CA TYR A 496 -7.65 -8.93 16.13
C TYR A 496 -7.39 -7.48 15.73
N TRP A 497 -8.33 -6.88 15.01
CA TRP A 497 -8.35 -5.44 14.75
C TRP A 497 -9.43 -4.76 15.60
N ALA A 498 -9.18 -3.51 16.00
CA ALA A 498 -10.19 -2.69 16.65
C ALA A 498 -11.32 -2.36 15.66
N THR A 499 -12.59 -2.30 16.10
CA THR A 499 -13.75 -1.96 15.23
C THR A 499 -14.70 -0.99 15.93
N ALA A 500 -15.53 -0.25 15.19
CA ALA A 500 -16.40 0.79 15.74
C ALA A 500 -17.43 0.29 16.79
N GLY A 501 -17.72 -1.02 16.81
CA GLY A 501 -18.56 -1.68 17.83
C GLY A 501 -17.78 -2.29 19.00
N ASN A 502 -16.45 -2.27 18.94
CA ASN A 502 -15.54 -2.69 19.99
C ASN A 502 -14.59 -1.53 20.32
N THR A 503 -15.17 -0.49 20.94
CA THR A 503 -14.45 0.68 21.47
C THR A 503 -13.52 0.33 22.62
N ALA A 504 -13.54 -0.92 23.10
CA ALA A 504 -12.48 -1.41 23.94
C ALA A 504 -11.22 -1.62 23.08
N LYS A 505 -10.49 -0.52 22.91
CA LYS A 505 -9.09 -0.36 23.32
C LYS A 505 -8.11 -1.35 22.66
N GLN A 506 -7.05 -0.79 22.12
CA GLN A 506 -6.10 -1.47 21.26
C GLN A 506 -5.46 -2.68 21.96
N HIS A 507 -5.18 -3.74 21.20
CA HIS A 507 -4.23 -4.80 21.57
C HIS A 507 -4.38 -5.41 22.94
N LEU A 508 -5.12 -6.51 23.02
CA LEU A 508 -5.23 -7.38 24.20
C LEU A 508 -5.70 -6.71 25.51
N TYR A 509 -5.67 -5.39 25.63
CA TYR A 509 -5.82 -4.63 26.86
C TYR A 509 -6.66 -3.38 26.66
N ASP A 510 -7.37 -3.05 27.71
CA ASP A 510 -8.21 -1.89 27.80
C ASP A 510 -7.36 -0.62 28.15
N GLU A 511 -7.89 0.62 28.08
CA GLU A 511 -7.16 1.87 28.46
C GLU A 511 -6.60 1.86 29.89
N ASN A 512 -7.05 0.90 30.72
CA ASN A 512 -6.60 0.69 32.09
C ASN A 512 -5.65 -0.51 32.22
N GLY A 513 -5.20 -1.10 31.10
CA GLY A 513 -4.33 -2.28 31.08
C GLY A 513 -5.04 -3.60 31.38
N ALA A 514 -6.38 -3.65 31.43
CA ALA A 514 -7.13 -4.88 31.71
C ALA A 514 -7.34 -5.71 30.44
N THR A 515 -7.16 -7.04 30.51
CA THR A 515 -7.33 -7.88 29.32
C THR A 515 -8.73 -7.78 28.72
N ILE A 516 -8.84 -7.50 27.42
CA ILE A 516 -10.12 -7.41 26.71
C ILE A 516 -10.61 -8.82 26.40
N THR A 517 -11.78 -9.17 26.94
CA THR A 517 -12.41 -10.49 26.83
C THR A 517 -13.75 -10.50 26.07
N THR A 518 -14.13 -9.39 25.43
CA THR A 518 -15.43 -9.29 24.74
C THR A 518 -15.31 -8.59 23.39
N ASN A 519 -15.97 -9.14 22.36
CA ASN A 519 -16.23 -8.57 21.02
C ASN A 519 -15.03 -8.39 20.08
N LYS A 520 -13.99 -9.23 20.18
CA LYS A 520 -12.91 -9.22 19.17
C LYS A 520 -13.43 -9.74 17.83
N THR A 521 -13.24 -8.98 16.76
CA THR A 521 -13.55 -9.43 15.40
C THR A 521 -12.25 -9.79 14.71
N LEU A 522 -12.12 -11.04 14.26
CA LEU A 522 -11.01 -11.41 13.39
C LEU A 522 -11.31 -10.88 11.99
N THR A 523 -10.44 -10.00 11.50
CA THR A 523 -10.53 -9.45 10.15
C THR A 523 -9.14 -9.39 9.54
N ARG A 524 -9.10 -9.11 8.24
CA ARG A 524 -7.87 -8.80 7.52
C ARG A 524 -7.82 -7.30 7.27
N TYR A 525 -6.64 -6.70 7.42
CA TYR A 525 -6.42 -5.29 7.13
C TYR A 525 -5.01 -5.09 6.57
N TYR A 526 -4.90 -4.20 5.59
CA TYR A 526 -3.63 -3.59 5.20
C TYR A 526 -3.65 -2.10 5.58
N GLU A 527 -2.68 -1.69 6.37
CA GLU A 527 -2.51 -0.29 6.70
C GLU A 527 -1.95 0.51 5.53
N SER A 528 -1.09 -0.12 4.72
CA SER A 528 -0.54 0.50 3.51
C SER A 528 -1.65 1.03 2.61
N ASN A 529 -1.64 2.34 2.41
CA ASN A 529 -2.36 2.98 1.32
C ASN A 529 -1.32 3.63 0.43
N ARG A 530 -1.62 3.66 -0.86
CA ARG A 530 -0.74 4.29 -1.82
C ARG A 530 -0.78 5.79 -1.67
N SER A 531 0.41 6.31 -1.40
CA SER A 531 0.56 7.63 -0.81
C SER A 531 0.51 8.79 -1.81
N LEU A 532 0.08 9.93 -1.26
CA LEU A 532 0.32 11.23 -1.85
C LEU A 532 1.83 11.44 -2.00
N GLN A 533 2.28 11.57 -3.24
CA GLN A 533 3.69 11.70 -3.55
C GLN A 533 4.24 13.08 -3.16
N THR A 534 5.53 13.12 -2.88
CA THR A 534 6.24 14.34 -2.45
C THR A 534 6.62 15.26 -3.61
N THR A 535 6.18 14.97 -4.83
CA THR A 535 6.42 15.78 -6.02
C THR A 535 5.11 16.16 -6.69
N SER A 536 5.11 17.32 -7.36
CA SER A 536 3.93 17.90 -8.00
C SER A 536 4.35 19.03 -8.95
N TRP A 537 3.40 19.78 -9.48
CA TRP A 537 3.60 21.01 -10.24
C TRP A 537 2.72 22.17 -9.75
N SER A 538 3.16 23.37 -10.07
CA SER A 538 2.53 24.63 -9.65
C SER A 538 2.60 25.69 -10.76
N ILE A 539 1.79 26.74 -10.61
CA ILE A 539 1.79 27.96 -11.43
C ILE A 539 2.54 29.07 -10.67
N PRO A 540 3.63 29.65 -11.22
CA PRO A 540 4.23 30.86 -10.67
C PRO A 540 3.30 32.07 -10.81
N THR A 541 3.37 33.05 -9.89
CA THR A 541 2.60 34.30 -10.04
C THR A 541 3.04 35.15 -11.24
N SER A 542 4.22 34.85 -11.81
CA SER A 542 4.75 35.48 -13.02
C SER A 542 4.33 34.79 -14.32
N ALA A 543 3.50 33.73 -14.26
CA ALA A 543 2.99 33.05 -15.45
C ALA A 543 2.30 34.03 -16.41
N ASP A 544 2.57 33.88 -17.70
CA ASP A 544 1.98 34.71 -18.75
C ASP A 544 0.56 34.20 -19.09
N ASN A 545 0.32 32.88 -18.96
CA ASN A 545 -0.89 32.20 -19.40
C ASN A 545 -1.53 31.34 -18.29
N LYS A 546 -1.88 31.96 -17.16
CA LYS A 546 -2.47 31.28 -16.00
C LYS A 546 -3.73 30.45 -16.32
N GLU A 547 -4.63 30.95 -17.15
CA GLU A 547 -5.92 30.27 -17.43
C GLU A 547 -5.70 28.96 -18.23
N ALA A 548 -4.79 28.98 -19.22
CA ALA A 548 -4.37 27.77 -19.92
C ALA A 548 -3.63 26.78 -19.02
N ALA A 549 -2.80 27.27 -18.09
CA ALA A 549 -2.12 26.44 -17.10
C ALA A 549 -3.12 25.72 -16.15
N LEU A 550 -4.11 26.45 -15.61
CA LEU A 550 -5.19 25.88 -14.78
C LEU A 550 -5.96 24.80 -15.53
N ARG A 551 -6.25 25.04 -16.81
CA ARG A 551 -6.97 24.10 -17.68
C ARG A 551 -6.21 22.79 -17.89
N ILE A 552 -4.91 22.85 -18.14
CA ILE A 552 -4.07 21.66 -18.24
C ILE A 552 -4.04 20.91 -16.91
N MET A 553 -3.86 21.61 -15.79
CA MET A 553 -3.86 21.02 -14.46
C MET A 553 -5.18 20.30 -14.14
N ASP A 554 -6.32 20.93 -14.43
CA ASP A 554 -7.64 20.34 -14.18
C ASP A 554 -7.95 19.15 -15.09
N PHE A 555 -7.57 19.25 -16.37
CA PHE A 555 -7.74 18.15 -17.32
C PHE A 555 -7.10 16.85 -16.84
N MET A 556 -5.97 16.89 -16.12
CA MET A 556 -5.32 15.70 -15.56
C MET A 556 -6.19 14.91 -14.57
N TYR A 557 -7.20 15.54 -13.97
CA TYR A 557 -8.14 14.87 -13.05
C TYR A 557 -9.44 14.41 -13.74
N SER A 558 -9.66 14.80 -15.00
CA SER A 558 -10.73 14.23 -15.81
C SER A 558 -10.50 12.74 -16.08
N GLY A 559 -11.56 11.97 -16.34
CA GLY A 559 -11.44 10.54 -16.65
C GLY A 559 -10.49 10.26 -17.83
N LEU A 560 -10.60 11.05 -18.90
CA LEU A 560 -9.72 10.92 -20.07
C LEU A 560 -8.27 11.37 -19.78
N GLY A 561 -8.09 12.49 -19.05
CA GLY A 561 -6.76 12.97 -18.69
C GLY A 561 -5.99 12.00 -17.81
N GLN A 562 -6.66 11.37 -16.85
CA GLN A 562 -6.07 10.30 -16.05
C GLN A 562 -5.64 9.12 -16.93
N LEU A 563 -6.48 8.65 -17.85
CA LEU A 563 -6.12 7.57 -18.78
C LEU A 563 -4.91 7.95 -19.65
N ILE A 564 -4.88 9.16 -20.20
CA ILE A 564 -3.78 9.63 -21.04
C ILE A 564 -2.47 9.74 -20.25
N GLN A 565 -2.50 10.21 -19.01
CA GLN A 565 -1.29 10.26 -18.18
C GLN A 565 -0.83 8.88 -17.71
N ASN A 566 -1.73 7.92 -17.54
CA ASN A 566 -1.36 6.56 -17.14
C ASN A 566 -0.84 5.71 -18.31
N TYR A 567 -1.48 5.81 -19.47
CA TYR A 567 -1.30 4.85 -20.57
C TYR A 567 -0.78 5.49 -21.87
N GLY A 568 -0.64 6.82 -21.93
CA GLY A 568 -0.37 7.56 -23.16
C GLY A 568 -1.65 7.82 -23.99
N PRO A 569 -1.52 8.41 -25.18
CA PRO A 569 -2.66 8.69 -26.07
C PRO A 569 -3.49 7.45 -26.39
N GLU A 570 -4.73 7.64 -26.83
CA GLU A 570 -5.70 6.55 -27.00
C GLU A 570 -5.21 5.45 -27.95
N ALA A 571 -4.39 5.79 -28.95
CA ALA A 571 -3.78 4.83 -29.89
C ALA A 571 -2.79 3.85 -29.25
N TYR A 572 -2.37 4.10 -28.00
CA TYR A 572 -1.42 3.30 -27.23
C TYR A 572 -2.14 2.22 -26.41
N TRP A 573 -3.47 2.25 -26.42
CA TRP A 573 -4.29 1.28 -25.73
C TRP A 573 -4.62 0.12 -26.68
N LYS A 574 -4.94 -1.05 -26.12
CA LYS A 574 -5.39 -2.20 -26.88
C LYS A 574 -6.69 -1.86 -27.61
N ASP A 575 -6.91 -2.45 -28.79
CA ASP A 575 -8.11 -2.39 -29.65
C ASP A 575 -8.75 -1.00 -29.93
N SER A 576 -8.05 0.10 -29.67
CA SER A 576 -8.51 1.48 -29.90
C SER A 576 -8.11 2.05 -31.27
N TYR A 577 -7.25 1.36 -32.03
CA TYR A 577 -6.76 1.82 -33.33
C TYR A 577 -6.89 0.74 -34.43
N ASN A 578 -7.67 1.03 -35.47
CA ASN A 578 -7.76 0.19 -36.66
C ASN A 578 -6.67 0.57 -37.68
N LYS A 579 -5.68 -0.32 -37.87
CA LYS A 579 -4.54 -0.10 -38.79
C LYS A 579 -4.95 0.00 -40.27
N GLU A 580 -6.08 -0.58 -40.68
CA GLU A 580 -6.55 -0.55 -42.08
C GLU A 580 -7.35 0.72 -42.40
N THR A 581 -8.21 1.17 -41.47
CA THR A 581 -9.04 2.37 -41.69
C THR A 581 -8.40 3.65 -41.15
N LYS A 582 -7.34 3.55 -40.34
CA LYS A 582 -6.74 4.64 -39.55
C LYS A 582 -7.75 5.35 -38.64
N GLU A 583 -8.88 4.72 -38.36
CA GLU A 583 -9.89 5.25 -37.46
C GLU A 583 -9.54 4.83 -36.04
N ILE A 584 -9.45 5.81 -35.16
CA ILE A 584 -9.54 5.60 -33.72
C ILE A 584 -11.01 5.34 -33.45
N THR A 585 -11.36 4.10 -33.10
CA THR A 585 -12.66 3.84 -32.50
C THR A 585 -12.41 3.83 -31.00
N PRO A 586 -12.89 4.82 -30.23
CA PRO A 586 -12.89 4.71 -28.77
C PRO A 586 -13.84 3.57 -28.40
N LYS A 587 -13.34 2.34 -28.42
CA LYS A 587 -14.04 1.17 -27.88
C LYS A 587 -13.36 0.81 -26.58
N ALA A 588 -14.19 0.69 -25.55
CA ALA A 588 -13.80 0.35 -24.19
C ALA A 588 -12.95 -0.93 -24.19
N THR A 589 -11.64 -0.77 -24.08
CA THR A 589 -10.73 -1.86 -23.70
C THR A 589 -10.57 -1.95 -22.20
N ALA A 590 -11.60 -1.51 -21.48
CA ALA A 590 -11.77 -1.80 -20.08
C ALA A 590 -11.95 -3.31 -19.88
N GLU A 591 -10.89 -3.97 -19.42
CA GLU A 591 -11.08 -5.16 -18.60
C GLU A 591 -11.45 -4.68 -17.19
N LEU A 592 -12.35 -5.42 -16.52
CA LEU A 592 -12.51 -5.30 -15.08
C LEU A 592 -11.25 -5.83 -14.43
N ILE A 593 -10.36 -4.91 -14.13
CA ILE A 593 -9.20 -5.13 -13.26
C ILE A 593 -9.62 -4.51 -11.93
N THR A 594 -9.50 -5.25 -10.82
CA THR A 594 -9.88 -4.75 -9.49
C THR A 594 -11.38 -4.40 -9.28
N GLY A 595 -12.26 -4.76 -10.21
CA GLY A 595 -13.66 -4.28 -10.20
C GLY A 595 -13.84 -2.88 -10.81
N GLU A 596 -12.75 -2.26 -11.25
CA GLU A 596 -12.72 -0.98 -11.95
C GLU A 596 -12.34 -1.18 -13.43
N GLU A 597 -12.83 -0.29 -14.27
CA GLU A 597 -12.60 -0.34 -15.70
C GLU A 597 -11.27 0.35 -16.06
N ASN A 598 -10.30 -0.43 -16.55
CA ASN A 598 -8.95 0.06 -16.81
C ASN A 598 -8.57 -0.13 -18.29
N ALA A 599 -7.97 0.90 -18.92
CA ALA A 599 -7.42 0.75 -20.26
C ALA A 599 -6.27 -0.27 -20.26
N ILE A 600 -6.14 -1.02 -21.35
CA ILE A 600 -5.07 -2.01 -21.50
C ILE A 600 -3.96 -1.46 -22.40
N ILE A 601 -2.70 -1.59 -21.99
CA ILE A 601 -1.54 -1.25 -22.81
C ILE A 601 -1.52 -2.15 -24.06
N SER A 602 -1.39 -1.56 -25.25
CA SER A 602 -1.37 -2.30 -26.51
C SER A 602 -0.11 -3.18 -26.65
N ASP A 603 -0.21 -4.23 -27.48
CA ASP A 603 0.94 -5.09 -27.78
C ASP A 603 2.06 -4.31 -28.49
N ASP A 604 1.72 -3.28 -29.27
CA ASP A 604 2.69 -2.42 -29.94
C ASP A 604 3.51 -1.61 -28.90
N VAL A 605 2.86 -1.07 -27.85
CA VAL A 605 3.58 -0.38 -26.76
C VAL A 605 4.50 -1.33 -26.01
N ARG A 606 4.04 -2.56 -25.72
CA ARG A 606 4.87 -3.59 -25.08
C ARG A 606 6.09 -3.94 -25.94
N LEU A 607 5.94 -3.97 -27.26
CA LEU A 607 7.03 -4.20 -28.19
C LEU A 607 8.02 -3.03 -28.22
N GLU A 608 7.54 -1.79 -28.28
CA GLU A 608 8.38 -0.57 -28.22
C GLU A 608 9.17 -0.51 -26.91
N LEU A 609 8.56 -0.85 -25.77
CA LEU A 609 9.23 -0.96 -24.48
C LEU A 609 10.41 -1.95 -24.53
N VAL A 610 10.18 -3.17 -25.02
CA VAL A 610 11.24 -4.19 -25.15
C VAL A 610 12.36 -3.71 -26.07
N CYS A 611 12.02 -3.08 -27.19
CA CYS A 611 12.99 -2.52 -28.14
C CYS A 611 13.82 -1.38 -27.54
N SER A 612 13.24 -0.60 -26.63
CA SER A 612 13.92 0.53 -25.99
C SER A 612 15.00 0.11 -24.99
N GLN A 613 14.90 -1.12 -24.43
CA GLN A 613 15.73 -1.63 -23.33
C GLN A 613 15.65 -0.81 -22.03
N ALA A 614 14.73 0.17 -21.94
CA ALA A 614 14.45 0.88 -20.71
C ALA A 614 13.53 0.07 -19.79
N ASP A 615 13.55 0.35 -18.49
CA ASP A 615 12.48 -0.09 -17.61
C ASP A 615 11.16 0.63 -17.98
N PHE A 616 10.03 0.06 -17.52
CA PHE A 616 8.71 0.56 -17.86
C PHE A 616 8.53 2.06 -17.58
N TRP A 617 8.96 2.53 -16.41
CA TRP A 617 8.73 3.91 -15.99
C TRP A 617 9.62 4.88 -16.76
N SER A 618 10.89 4.53 -16.97
CA SER A 618 11.79 5.31 -17.81
C SER A 618 11.32 5.39 -19.26
N PHE A 619 10.78 4.30 -19.82
CA PHE A 619 10.19 4.29 -21.16
C PHE A 619 8.97 5.21 -21.23
N MET A 620 8.02 5.08 -20.31
CA MET A 620 6.79 5.88 -20.32
C MET A 620 7.09 7.38 -20.18
N ARG A 621 8.05 7.77 -19.33
CA ARG A 621 8.44 9.18 -19.15
C ARG A 621 9.25 9.71 -20.33
N GLY A 622 10.29 8.99 -20.75
CA GLY A 622 11.27 9.47 -21.75
C GLY A 622 10.82 9.35 -23.21
N TYR A 623 9.91 8.42 -23.54
CA TYR A 623 9.47 8.15 -24.91
C TYR A 623 8.00 8.50 -25.14
N ILE A 624 7.13 8.21 -24.17
CA ILE A 624 5.69 8.46 -24.33
C ILE A 624 5.28 9.83 -23.77
N GLY A 625 5.95 10.27 -22.70
CA GLY A 625 5.61 11.49 -21.95
C GLY A 625 4.53 11.30 -20.91
N ALA A 626 4.20 10.04 -20.58
CA ALA A 626 3.21 9.63 -19.59
C ALA A 626 3.90 9.25 -18.26
N THR A 627 3.12 9.13 -17.18
CA THR A 627 3.57 8.72 -15.84
C THR A 627 4.59 9.65 -15.18
N HIS A 628 4.67 10.88 -15.65
CA HIS A 628 5.38 11.96 -14.95
C HIS A 628 4.59 12.30 -13.69
N GLY A 629 5.21 12.36 -12.52
CA GLY A 629 4.64 12.86 -11.25
C GLY A 629 4.26 14.34 -11.20
N VAL A 630 3.74 14.86 -12.32
CA VAL A 630 2.88 16.04 -12.34
C VAL A 630 1.53 15.65 -11.69
N GLY A 631 0.74 16.57 -11.14
CA GLY A 631 -0.43 16.15 -10.35
C GLY A 631 -1.52 15.46 -11.18
N TYR A 632 -1.73 14.16 -10.93
CA TYR A 632 -2.80 13.29 -11.42
C TYR A 632 -2.88 12.03 -10.51
N VAL A 633 -3.83 11.12 -10.76
CA VAL A 633 -3.95 9.85 -10.03
C VAL A 633 -3.46 8.69 -10.91
N ARG A 634 -2.48 7.92 -10.44
CA ARG A 634 -2.09 6.68 -11.10
C ARG A 634 -3.16 5.61 -10.86
N LEU A 635 -3.56 4.91 -11.91
CA LEU A 635 -4.63 3.92 -11.84
C LEU A 635 -4.10 2.54 -11.44
N SER A 636 -4.83 1.85 -10.56
CA SER A 636 -4.52 0.52 -10.02
C SER A 636 -4.25 -0.50 -11.13
N GLY A 637 -5.06 -0.49 -12.20
CA GLY A 637 -4.93 -1.40 -13.31
C GLY A 637 -3.67 -1.21 -14.15
N LEU A 638 -3.00 -0.05 -14.09
CA LEU A 638 -1.68 0.13 -14.71
C LEU A 638 -0.64 -0.72 -13.97
N ASN A 639 -0.65 -0.68 -12.63
CA ASN A 639 0.29 -1.43 -11.80
C ASN A 639 0.13 -2.95 -11.99
N LEU A 640 -1.10 -3.44 -12.09
CA LEU A 640 -1.35 -4.84 -12.41
C LEU A 640 -0.75 -5.21 -13.78
N GLN A 641 -0.89 -4.34 -14.78
CA GLN A 641 -0.41 -4.60 -16.15
C GLN A 641 1.11 -4.54 -16.33
N VAL A 642 1.82 -3.87 -15.45
CA VAL A 642 3.30 -3.81 -15.44
C VAL A 642 3.92 -4.84 -14.51
N THR A 643 3.14 -5.39 -13.57
CA THR A 643 3.54 -6.56 -12.78
C THR A 643 3.55 -7.80 -13.67
N ASN A 644 4.49 -8.73 -13.44
CA ASN A 644 4.54 -9.99 -14.19
C ASN A 644 3.38 -10.93 -13.85
N SER A 645 3.18 -11.96 -14.69
CA SER A 645 2.04 -12.87 -14.59
C SER A 645 1.89 -13.54 -13.23
N ASN A 646 2.98 -13.86 -12.54
CA ASN A 646 2.94 -14.50 -11.23
C ASN A 646 2.52 -13.52 -10.13
N GLY A 647 3.10 -12.31 -10.13
CA GLY A 647 2.71 -11.24 -9.21
C GLY A 647 1.25 -10.81 -9.38
N ARG A 648 0.74 -10.78 -10.62
CA ARG A 648 -0.66 -10.46 -10.93
C ARG A 648 -1.66 -11.37 -10.23
N VAL A 649 -1.33 -12.65 -10.03
CA VAL A 649 -2.24 -13.57 -9.34
C VAL A 649 -2.43 -13.15 -7.89
N GLY A 650 -1.35 -12.77 -7.19
CA GLY A 650 -1.41 -12.32 -5.81
C GLY A 650 -2.19 -11.02 -5.63
N LEU A 651 -1.91 -10.04 -6.49
CA LEU A 651 -2.62 -8.75 -6.50
C LEU A 651 -4.12 -8.94 -6.76
N LYS A 652 -4.49 -9.75 -7.76
CA LYS A 652 -5.89 -10.06 -8.05
C LYS A 652 -6.62 -10.73 -6.88
N ASN A 653 -5.93 -11.59 -6.12
CA ASN A 653 -6.52 -12.19 -4.92
C ASN A 653 -6.82 -11.15 -3.83
N ILE A 654 -5.90 -10.20 -3.61
CA ILE A 654 -6.08 -9.07 -2.68
C ILE A 654 -7.27 -8.21 -3.12
N GLU A 655 -7.32 -7.84 -4.39
CA GLU A 655 -8.41 -7.03 -4.96
C GLU A 655 -9.77 -7.73 -4.83
N ASN A 656 -9.85 -9.02 -5.19
CA ASN A 656 -11.07 -9.80 -5.03
C ASN A 656 -11.50 -9.87 -3.55
N ALA A 657 -10.54 -9.99 -2.62
CA ALA A 657 -10.83 -10.00 -1.20
C ALA A 657 -11.35 -8.64 -0.68
N ILE A 658 -10.83 -7.53 -1.21
CA ILE A 658 -11.34 -6.17 -0.93
C ILE A 658 -12.76 -6.04 -1.47
N LEU A 659 -13.00 -6.43 -2.72
CA LEU A 659 -14.30 -6.38 -3.38
C LEU A 659 -15.35 -7.23 -2.63
N ALA A 660 -14.94 -8.40 -2.14
CA ALA A 660 -15.80 -9.27 -1.33
C ALA A 660 -16.07 -8.71 0.08
N GLY A 661 -15.33 -7.70 0.54
CA GLY A 661 -15.40 -7.18 1.90
C GLY A 661 -14.83 -8.14 2.96
N VAL A 662 -13.93 -9.05 2.57
CA VAL A 662 -13.22 -9.97 3.47
C VAL A 662 -11.79 -9.50 3.80
N LEU A 663 -11.32 -8.45 3.11
CA LEU A 663 -10.12 -7.68 3.39
C LEU A 663 -10.45 -6.19 3.43
N MET A 664 -10.00 -5.51 4.47
CA MET A 664 -10.04 -4.05 4.57
C MET A 664 -8.67 -3.46 4.23
N HIS A 665 -8.63 -2.19 3.86
CA HIS A 665 -7.37 -1.46 3.70
C HIS A 665 -7.58 0.02 4.08
N ALA A 666 -6.50 0.75 4.32
CA ALA A 666 -6.58 2.18 4.60
C ALA A 666 -7.08 2.96 3.37
N THR A 667 -8.03 3.88 3.56
CA THR A 667 -8.62 4.67 2.47
C THR A 667 -8.57 6.17 2.72
N SER A 668 -8.46 6.95 1.63
CA SER A 668 -8.51 8.41 1.61
C SER A 668 -9.93 8.97 1.43
N ASN A 669 -10.87 8.11 1.02
CA ASN A 669 -12.25 8.47 0.66
C ASN A 669 -13.08 8.97 1.85
N ALA A 670 -14.08 9.79 1.55
CA ALA A 670 -15.17 10.05 2.48
C ALA A 670 -15.92 8.75 2.79
N ILE A 671 -15.99 8.37 4.06
CA ILE A 671 -16.76 7.19 4.48
C ILE A 671 -18.25 7.54 4.38
N ASP A 672 -19.01 6.82 3.55
CA ASP A 672 -20.47 6.96 3.49
C ASP A 672 -21.08 6.74 4.89
N ALA A 673 -22.14 7.49 5.22
CA ALA A 673 -22.81 7.43 6.51
C ALA A 673 -23.30 6.00 6.87
N ALA A 674 -23.54 5.15 5.87
CA ALA A 674 -23.89 3.74 6.07
C ALA A 674 -22.69 2.86 6.49
N THR A 675 -21.50 3.05 5.91
CA THR A 675 -20.25 2.35 6.24
C THR A 675 -19.49 2.96 7.42
N ALA A 676 -19.76 4.24 7.74
CA ALA A 676 -19.23 4.95 8.91
C ALA A 676 -19.63 4.30 10.23
N SER A 677 -20.67 3.46 10.23
CA SER A 677 -21.09 2.69 11.40
C SER A 677 -20.20 1.49 11.73
N GLN A 678 -19.25 1.09 10.86
CA GLN A 678 -18.47 -0.14 11.03
C GLN A 678 -16.95 0.06 11.13
N TYR A 679 -16.33 0.94 10.32
CA TYR A 679 -14.86 1.02 10.23
C TYR A 679 -14.35 2.46 10.04
N THR A 680 -14.41 3.25 11.10
CA THR A 680 -13.92 4.64 11.18
C THR A 680 -12.39 4.76 11.22
N TRP A 681 -11.72 3.68 11.63
CA TRP A 681 -10.28 3.59 11.88
C TRP A 681 -9.46 3.26 10.62
N CYS A 682 -10.06 2.70 9.57
CA CYS A 682 -9.35 2.32 8.34
C CYS A 682 -9.17 3.52 7.39
N ARG A 683 -9.06 4.74 7.93
CA ARG A 683 -8.85 5.95 7.14
C ARG A 683 -7.38 6.36 7.17
N SER A 684 -6.83 6.73 6.02
CA SER A 684 -5.49 7.28 5.93
C SER A 684 -5.41 8.61 6.66
N VAL A 685 -4.39 8.74 7.50
CA VAL A 685 -4.05 9.99 8.17
C VAL A 685 -3.50 10.96 7.12
N PRO A 686 -3.98 12.21 7.07
CA PRO A 686 -3.39 13.22 6.20
C PRO A 686 -1.89 13.35 6.46
N THR A 687 -1.07 13.46 5.40
CA THR A 687 0.38 13.65 5.55
C THR A 687 0.73 15.02 6.14
N GLU A 688 -0.22 15.95 6.12
CA GLU A 688 -0.12 17.22 6.83
C GLU A 688 -1.39 17.52 7.66
N PHE A 689 -1.17 18.06 8.86
CA PHE A 689 -2.25 18.60 9.69
C PHE A 689 -2.30 20.12 9.53
N VAL A 690 -3.50 20.67 9.38
CA VAL A 690 -3.72 22.12 9.50
C VAL A 690 -3.67 22.44 10.98
N THR A 691 -2.47 22.72 11.49
CA THR A 691 -2.30 23.07 12.90
C THR A 691 -2.47 24.58 13.08
N SER A 692 -3.38 24.98 13.96
CA SER A 692 -3.37 26.33 14.55
C SER A 692 -2.40 26.43 15.75
N VAL A 693 -1.79 25.30 16.14
CA VAL A 693 -0.93 25.16 17.31
C VAL A 693 0.53 25.13 16.87
N THR A 694 1.30 26.12 17.31
CA THR A 694 2.70 26.36 16.96
C THR A 694 3.71 25.39 17.59
N ASP A 695 3.25 24.37 18.33
CA ASP A 695 4.10 23.57 19.25
C ASP A 695 4.01 22.04 19.04
N THR A 696 3.40 21.55 17.96
CA THR A 696 3.44 20.12 17.61
C THR A 696 4.88 19.63 17.43
N LYS A 697 5.76 20.46 16.88
CA LYS A 697 7.19 20.16 16.78
C LYS A 697 7.86 20.08 18.15
N GLY A 698 7.50 20.92 19.12
CA GLY A 698 8.04 20.84 20.49
C GLY A 698 7.56 19.61 21.24
N LEU A 699 6.30 19.21 21.04
CA LEU A 699 5.73 17.95 21.53
C LEU A 699 6.51 16.75 20.97
N TRP A 700 6.76 16.72 19.65
CA TRP A 700 7.56 15.68 19.01
C TRP A 700 9.03 15.70 19.40
N ASP A 701 9.65 16.88 19.50
CA ASP A 701 11.03 17.00 19.96
C ASP A 701 11.16 16.51 21.42
N SER A 702 10.09 16.55 22.22
CA SER A 702 10.07 16.03 23.60
C SER A 702 9.89 14.51 23.68
N ILE A 703 9.02 13.91 22.85
CA ILE A 703 8.84 12.44 22.73
C ILE A 703 10.07 11.81 22.04
N SER A 704 10.52 12.38 20.93
CA SER A 704 11.76 11.99 20.26
C SER A 704 12.97 12.21 21.16
N GLY A 705 12.93 13.27 21.98
CA GLY A 705 13.92 13.59 23.00
C GLY A 705 14.01 12.56 24.12
N PHE A 706 12.92 11.84 24.43
CA PHE A 706 12.93 10.71 25.37
C PHE A 706 13.78 9.55 24.83
N TRP A 707 13.58 9.15 23.58
CA TRP A 707 14.40 8.12 22.92
C TRP A 707 15.84 8.58 22.65
N ALA A 708 16.03 9.87 22.31
CA ALA A 708 17.34 10.45 22.03
C ALA A 708 18.16 10.78 23.27
N LYS A 709 17.55 10.90 24.46
CA LYS A 709 18.21 11.32 25.70
C LYS A 709 19.36 10.40 26.12
N ASP A 710 19.31 9.14 25.69
CA ASP A 710 20.30 8.11 26.01
C ASP A 710 21.30 7.83 24.87
N LYS A 711 21.39 8.72 23.86
CA LYS A 711 22.23 8.56 22.66
C LYS A 711 21.90 7.34 21.80
N ILE A 712 20.73 6.73 21.99
CA ILE A 712 20.23 5.65 21.15
C ILE A 712 19.32 6.28 20.11
N LYS A 713 19.52 5.96 18.82
CA LYS A 713 18.58 6.41 17.78
C LYS A 713 17.24 5.68 17.97
N LYS A 714 16.12 6.34 17.63
CA LYS A 714 14.76 5.76 17.69
C LYS A 714 14.71 4.31 17.17
N ASN A 715 15.29 4.08 15.99
CA ASN A 715 15.31 2.76 15.32
C ASN A 715 16.21 1.73 16.03
N GLU A 716 17.26 2.15 16.73
CA GLU A 716 18.15 1.25 17.48
C GLU A 716 17.56 0.84 18.85
N GLY A 717 16.65 1.63 19.41
CA GLY A 717 16.05 1.40 20.73
C GLY A 717 15.19 0.13 20.79
N TRP A 718 14.25 -0.01 19.87
CA TRP A 718 13.36 -1.18 19.84
C TRP A 718 14.05 -2.45 19.33
N VAL A 719 15.05 -2.33 18.46
CA VAL A 719 15.88 -3.47 18.02
C VAL A 719 16.58 -4.10 19.22
N ASN A 720 17.13 -3.29 20.13
CA ASN A 720 17.72 -3.80 21.36
C ASN A 720 16.71 -4.60 22.20
N LEU A 721 15.42 -4.20 22.24
CA LEU A 721 14.38 -4.96 22.92
C LEU A 721 14.14 -6.33 22.28
N ILE A 722 14.11 -6.39 20.95
CA ILE A 722 13.93 -7.64 20.20
C ILE A 722 15.12 -8.59 20.41
N CYS A 723 16.34 -8.07 20.38
CA CYS A 723 17.55 -8.90 20.40
C CYS A 723 18.02 -9.31 21.81
N THR A 724 17.64 -8.60 22.88
CA THR A 724 18.16 -8.83 24.25
C THR A 724 17.23 -9.62 25.18
N SER A 725 16.00 -9.93 24.75
CA SER A 725 15.01 -10.65 25.57
C SER A 725 15.39 -12.10 25.92
N TYR A 726 16.39 -12.68 25.25
CA TYR A 726 16.71 -14.11 25.36
C TYR A 726 17.39 -14.53 26.68
N ASP A 727 17.64 -13.60 27.60
CA ASP A 727 18.17 -13.91 28.95
C ASP A 727 17.26 -13.39 30.08
N LEU A 728 15.98 -13.19 29.78
CA LEU A 728 14.94 -12.98 30.80
C LEU A 728 14.30 -14.32 31.16
N GLY A 729 15.12 -15.29 31.59
CA GLY A 729 14.65 -16.54 32.17
C GLY A 729 13.55 -16.25 33.17
N THR A 730 12.33 -16.75 32.90
CA THR A 730 11.15 -16.48 33.71
C THR A 730 11.04 -15.01 34.13
N ALA A 731 10.96 -14.08 33.16
CA ALA A 731 10.33 -12.78 33.44
C ALA A 731 8.87 -13.04 33.82
N THR A 732 8.69 -13.40 35.09
CA THR A 732 7.54 -13.03 35.86
C THR A 732 7.31 -11.57 35.51
N ARG A 733 6.19 -11.26 34.83
CA ARG A 733 5.68 -9.89 34.82
C ARG A 733 5.67 -9.47 36.28
N ILE A 734 6.62 -8.66 36.72
CA ILE A 734 6.60 -8.13 38.08
C ILE A 734 5.53 -7.04 38.03
N TYR A 735 4.26 -7.47 38.06
CA TYR A 735 3.14 -6.66 38.52
C TYR A 735 3.30 -6.55 40.04
N GLU A 736 4.23 -5.72 40.49
CA GLU A 736 4.30 -5.31 41.89
C GLU A 736 3.37 -4.11 42.08
N GLY A 737 2.09 -4.41 42.27
CA GLY A 737 1.11 -3.43 42.76
C GLY A 737 0.46 -2.58 41.69
N ILE A 738 -0.67 -2.00 42.08
CA ILE A 738 -1.63 -1.26 41.24
C ILE A 738 -1.13 0.17 40.91
N ASP A 739 0.09 0.52 41.31
CA ASP A 739 0.71 1.80 40.99
C ASP A 739 2.11 1.55 40.39
N GLU A 740 2.32 2.02 39.16
CA GLU A 740 3.60 2.14 38.42
C GLU A 740 4.01 0.96 37.51
N ASN A 741 3.47 0.97 36.28
CA ASN A 741 3.98 0.28 35.10
C ASN A 741 5.42 0.73 34.75
N ILE A 742 6.43 0.12 35.34
CA ILE A 742 7.86 0.37 35.06
C ILE A 742 8.42 -0.74 34.16
N TYR A 743 8.81 -0.39 32.93
CA TYR A 743 9.63 -1.28 32.11
C TYR A 743 11.10 -1.18 32.51
N THR A 744 11.69 -2.28 32.98
CA THR A 744 13.13 -2.35 33.29
C THR A 744 13.87 -2.99 32.13
N ILE A 745 14.40 -2.18 31.22
CA ILE A 745 15.28 -2.66 30.15
C ILE A 745 16.69 -2.82 30.71
N LYS A 746 17.25 -4.03 30.62
CA LYS A 746 18.65 -4.31 30.95
C LYS A 746 19.42 -4.50 29.64
N THR A 747 20.18 -3.49 29.23
CA THR A 747 21.11 -3.68 28.10
C THR A 747 22.46 -4.17 28.60
N ALA A 748 23.06 -5.10 27.85
CA ALA A 748 24.46 -5.48 27.98
C ALA A 748 25.19 -5.06 26.71
N THR A 749 25.67 -3.81 26.68
CA THR A 749 26.58 -3.36 25.63
C THR A 749 27.95 -3.12 26.28
N ASN A 750 28.99 -3.81 25.82
CA ASN A 750 30.36 -3.71 26.35
C ASN A 750 30.50 -3.95 27.87
N GLY A 751 29.74 -4.90 28.45
CA GLY A 751 29.84 -5.25 29.87
C GLY A 751 29.35 -4.15 30.84
N LYS A 752 28.79 -3.05 30.34
CA LYS A 752 28.09 -2.06 31.16
C LYS A 752 26.60 -2.36 31.19
N LYS A 753 26.06 -2.46 32.41
CA LYS A 753 24.63 -2.54 32.67
C LYS A 753 24.07 -1.13 32.73
N THR A 754 23.13 -0.82 31.85
CA THR A 754 22.30 0.40 31.95
C THR A 754 20.87 -0.04 32.24
N THR A 755 20.24 0.63 33.19
CA THR A 755 18.84 0.37 33.59
C THR A 755 18.02 1.58 33.20
N TYR A 756 17.04 1.37 32.32
CA TYR A 756 16.07 2.38 31.95
C TYR A 756 14.84 2.23 32.85
N LYS A 757 14.36 3.35 33.40
CA LYS A 757 13.13 3.44 34.18
C LYS A 757 12.29 4.56 33.59
N ALA A 758 11.13 4.21 33.05
CA ALA A 758 10.07 5.17 32.74
C ALA A 758 8.76 4.57 33.25
N THR A 759 7.94 5.37 33.94
CA THR A 759 6.59 4.93 34.30
C THR A 759 5.64 5.24 33.16
N TYR A 760 4.73 4.32 32.85
CA TYR A 760 3.66 4.53 31.85
C TYR A 760 2.84 5.81 32.12
N ALA A 761 2.60 6.15 33.39
CA ALA A 761 1.85 7.32 33.80
C ALA A 761 2.56 8.64 33.40
N GLU A 762 3.89 8.66 33.42
CA GLU A 762 4.66 9.80 32.91
C GLU A 762 4.51 9.94 31.39
N MET A 763 4.54 8.84 30.63
CA MET A 763 4.40 8.89 29.16
C MET A 763 2.97 9.25 28.70
N ALA A 764 1.93 8.70 29.34
CA ALA A 764 0.53 8.93 28.99
C ALA A 764 -0.02 10.31 29.44
N SER A 765 0.55 10.92 30.48
CA SER A 765 0.11 12.23 30.99
C SER A 765 0.64 13.42 30.20
N TYR A 766 1.80 13.31 29.55
CA TYR A 766 2.29 14.34 28.63
C TYR A 766 1.52 14.37 27.29
N ASP A 767 0.85 13.27 26.95
CA ASP A 767 0.34 12.97 25.62
C ASP A 767 -1.17 13.21 25.48
N SER A 768 -1.96 12.77 26.48
CA SER A 768 -3.43 12.86 26.43
C SER A 768 -3.98 14.29 26.50
N GLU A 769 -3.33 15.26 27.12
CA GLU A 769 -3.79 16.66 27.06
C GLU A 769 -3.38 17.35 25.74
N SER A 770 -2.25 16.96 25.17
CA SER A 770 -1.60 17.60 24.02
C SER A 770 -2.18 17.14 22.67
N LEU A 771 -2.36 15.82 22.49
CA LEU A 771 -3.02 15.24 21.31
C LEU A 771 -4.50 15.62 21.27
N TRP A 772 -5.13 15.72 22.45
CA TRP A 772 -6.53 16.10 22.59
C TRP A 772 -6.70 17.62 22.36
N ALA A 773 -5.73 18.45 22.76
CA ALA A 773 -5.69 19.85 22.34
C ALA A 773 -5.50 20.00 20.83
N LEU A 774 -4.64 19.19 20.19
CA LEU A 774 -4.48 19.15 18.74
C LEU A 774 -5.78 18.73 18.05
N ALA A 775 -6.39 17.61 18.44
CA ALA A 775 -7.67 17.13 17.91
C ALA A 775 -8.81 18.16 18.08
N ARG A 776 -8.86 18.88 19.22
CA ARG A 776 -9.79 20.01 19.44
C ARG A 776 -9.52 21.22 18.56
N SER A 777 -8.26 21.46 18.22
CA SER A 777 -7.83 22.65 17.46
C SER A 777 -8.07 22.52 15.95
N LEU A 778 -8.37 21.31 15.48
CA LEU A 778 -8.72 21.00 14.10
C LEU A 778 -10.22 21.29 13.90
N ASP A 779 -10.57 22.51 13.46
CA ASP A 779 -11.97 22.96 13.24
C ASP A 779 -12.60 22.41 11.93
N ASP A 780 -12.01 21.39 11.32
CA ASP A 780 -12.23 21.04 9.91
C ASP A 780 -13.42 20.06 9.70
N GLU A 781 -14.17 20.23 8.60
CA GLU A 781 -15.24 19.34 8.13
C GLU A 781 -14.73 17.92 7.79
N CYS A 782 -13.42 17.78 7.62
CA CYS A 782 -12.74 16.50 7.36
C CYS A 782 -12.61 15.60 8.61
N ILE A 783 -12.78 16.13 9.82
CA ILE A 783 -12.90 15.31 11.04
C ILE A 783 -14.33 14.78 11.10
N PRO A 784 -14.52 13.45 11.11
CA PRO A 784 -15.86 12.89 11.18
C PRO A 784 -16.64 13.47 12.35
N SER A 785 -17.90 13.87 12.12
CA SER A 785 -18.70 14.60 13.11
C SER A 785 -18.84 13.88 14.47
N TYR A 786 -18.63 12.56 14.52
CA TYR A 786 -18.56 11.78 15.76
C TYR A 786 -17.24 11.98 16.53
N ALA A 787 -16.10 12.18 15.85
CA ALA A 787 -14.82 12.53 16.45
C ALA A 787 -14.79 13.99 16.97
N LYS A 788 -15.76 14.83 16.55
CA LYS A 788 -16.02 16.15 17.15
C LYS A 788 -16.79 16.08 18.48
N LYS A 789 -17.23 14.89 18.89
CA LYS A 789 -17.96 14.65 20.14
C LYS A 789 -17.23 13.59 20.99
N ASN A 790 -16.14 13.97 21.60
CA ASN A 790 -15.96 13.88 23.05
C ASN A 790 -14.66 14.53 23.45
#